data_AF-A0A8H6N591-F1
#
_entry.id   AF-A0A8H6N591-F1
#
_cell.length_a   1.000
_cell.length_b   1.000
_cell.length_c   1.000
_cell.angle_alpha   90.00
_cell.angle_beta   90.00
_cell.angle_gamma   90.00
#
_symmetry.space_group_name_H-M   'P 1'
#
loop_
_entity.id
_entity.type
_entity.pdbx_description
1 polymer ?
#
loop_
_entity_poly.entity_id
_entity_poly.type
_entity_poly.pdbx_seq_one_letter_code
_entity_poly.pdbx_strand_id
1 'polypeptide(L)'
;MLSTRAMFRSGPVAVARRTWVPARPIAPQHHGAVMRAAAKVWASTAAGDEKSGHISTSQSESILFLDNLFPLKLTHLLRSRAWQSDRDFGDLLERFEGSSFGVGDPLGLVKRAIPAELPIKVTEILPRFKDGGVYVKFSHGPDVQPKDIENSLAMTLEKSPIRPWFSPFRGVKAGLVKGVPWLEDLYRFPKNRVKVEFTGKDAGGEAVELSQEDLYSLFRKYGKIAEITSQPSDSKVLPKYAYVDFALVRDAIMARNCLHGFVVREALGGGKNGTRLRLSYEQRVKPHNIWNWLSSHPRIVVPVVAALLAAITVAIFDPIREFFVKAHIQHSFRLSDNKLYMWVKSQTSDIFSSFGHKKTDKAGFNAVWQHRRDLIDLIQTWLLESSDTFIVVQGPRGSGKKELVLDQALKDRKNVLLIDCKPIIEARGESGTIKRLANSVGYTPVFAFLNNMSSMIDLAVQSTTGVKAGFSETLESQVVKILHTTAEALKEVSLSGRHKDGKDAELSDDAYLEAHPDKRAVVVIDNFLHKNESSIVYDKVAEWAAAMVQNNVAHVIFLTDDTAYSKSLSKAMPDRVFRHAALGDLSPDVAKKFVISRLEEDELEKVREHSKDAHQEGEGKNTAEPEIKPDLSELDAAIGILGGRLTDLENLARRLKGSQSPQRAVEDIINQSATEIVKMYFLGGKDTIEGKKWSTEQAWYLIRALASHDTLRYNEVLLSDTFASSTTPGAANGESALEGLTNADLITVETYNGRPQTIRPGKPMYQAAFSMLLEDRVLKAKMDLALLKELGKVEAKTIEKVESELALLGSLPKQPAQTGTRVSYLLDKLQSSQVKITQYEKEIAVLKQVLKHNY
;
A
#
# COMPACT_ATOMS: atom_id res chain seq x y z
N MET A 1 -2.88 -49.23 -16.56
CA MET A 1 -2.01 -50.41 -16.35
C MET A 1 -0.65 -50.12 -17.00
N LEU A 2 0.43 -50.29 -16.22
CA LEU A 2 1.85 -50.63 -16.54
C LEU A 2 2.18 -50.89 -18.05
N SER A 3 3.34 -50.57 -18.65
CA SER A 3 4.70 -50.22 -18.19
C SER A 3 5.66 -50.01 -19.41
N THR A 4 6.76 -49.25 -19.20
CA THR A 4 8.14 -49.33 -19.82
C THR A 4 8.34 -49.01 -21.32
N ARG A 5 9.38 -48.30 -21.82
CA ARG A 5 10.85 -48.18 -21.51
C ARG A 5 11.41 -46.87 -22.13
N ALA A 6 12.20 -46.04 -21.41
CA ALA A 6 13.65 -45.74 -21.58
C ALA A 6 14.14 -45.42 -23.02
N MET A 7 14.97 -44.40 -23.35
CA MET A 7 16.09 -43.76 -22.65
C MET A 7 16.57 -42.52 -23.47
N PHE A 8 17.01 -41.41 -22.84
CA PHE A 8 18.23 -40.63 -23.23
C PHE A 8 18.55 -39.55 -22.16
N ARG A 9 19.78 -39.60 -21.62
CA ARG A 9 20.46 -38.62 -20.74
C ARG A 9 20.83 -37.35 -21.55
N SER A 10 21.13 -36.16 -21.03
CA SER A 10 21.90 -35.73 -19.85
C SER A 10 21.80 -34.20 -19.62
N GLY A 11 21.75 -33.75 -18.36
CA GLY A 11 22.36 -32.50 -17.88
C GLY A 11 21.44 -31.36 -17.39
N PRO A 12 21.43 -31.01 -16.09
CA PRO A 12 20.90 -29.72 -15.62
C PRO A 12 22.04 -28.74 -15.31
N VAL A 13 21.92 -27.53 -15.87
CA VAL A 13 22.75 -26.36 -15.53
C VAL A 13 22.14 -25.70 -14.30
N ALA A 14 22.87 -25.68 -13.19
CA ALA A 14 22.53 -24.92 -11.99
C ALA A 14 23.06 -23.48 -12.12
N VAL A 15 22.16 -22.49 -12.19
CA VAL A 15 22.51 -21.07 -12.10
C VAL A 15 22.17 -20.56 -10.70
N ALA A 16 23.22 -20.37 -9.90
CA ALA A 16 23.14 -19.73 -8.59
C ALA A 16 23.02 -18.20 -8.75
N ARG A 17 21.96 -17.59 -8.20
CA ARG A 17 21.83 -16.13 -8.09
C ARG A 17 22.68 -15.62 -6.93
N ARG A 18 23.77 -14.93 -7.25
CA ARG A 18 24.55 -14.07 -6.35
C ARG A 18 23.82 -12.73 -6.16
N THR A 19 23.52 -12.37 -4.92
CA THR A 19 23.13 -11.00 -4.52
C THR A 19 24.38 -10.17 -4.22
N TRP A 20 24.51 -9.04 -4.90
CA TRP A 20 25.54 -8.03 -4.67
C TRP A 20 25.15 -7.09 -3.52
N VAL A 21 26.10 -6.82 -2.62
CA VAL A 21 26.09 -5.71 -1.66
C VAL A 21 27.43 -4.96 -1.85
N PRO A 22 27.47 -3.62 -1.93
CA PRO A 22 28.70 -2.90 -2.24
C PRO A 22 29.60 -2.76 -1.00
N ALA A 23 30.88 -3.05 -1.20
CA ALA A 23 31.96 -2.89 -0.23
C ALA A 23 32.48 -1.45 -0.18
N ARG A 24 32.83 -0.96 1.01
CA ARG A 24 33.68 0.23 1.22
C ARG A 24 35.13 -0.22 1.50
N PRO A 25 36.14 0.56 1.11
CA PRO A 25 37.55 0.15 1.17
C PRO A 25 38.14 0.33 2.58
N ILE A 26 39.09 -0.54 2.92
CA ILE A 26 39.93 -0.48 4.13
C ILE A 26 41.39 -0.26 3.69
N ALA A 27 42.07 0.68 4.34
CA ALA A 27 43.52 0.68 4.60
C ALA A 27 43.83 1.65 5.76
N PRO A 28 44.95 1.54 6.50
CA PRO A 28 45.64 0.35 7.01
C PRO A 28 45.82 0.39 8.55
N GLN A 29 46.36 -0.71 9.10
CA GLN A 29 46.63 -0.96 10.52
C GLN A 29 47.88 -0.22 11.04
N HIS A 30 47.88 0.16 12.32
CA HIS A 30 49.10 0.29 13.13
C HIS A 30 49.06 -0.71 14.29
N HIS A 31 50.21 -1.36 14.48
CA HIS A 31 50.47 -2.47 15.39
C HIS A 31 50.43 -2.08 16.87
N GLY A 32 49.95 -3.02 17.70
CA GLY A 32 50.14 -3.03 19.14
C GLY A 32 49.72 -4.40 19.69
N ALA A 33 50.70 -5.24 19.97
CA ALA A 33 50.52 -6.62 20.45
C ALA A 33 49.70 -6.67 21.75
N VAL A 34 48.70 -7.56 21.80
CA VAL A 34 48.13 -8.03 23.06
C VAL A 34 48.24 -9.54 23.10
N MET A 35 49.22 -10.00 23.88
CA MET A 35 49.35 -11.36 24.39
C MET A 35 47.99 -11.86 24.91
N ARG A 36 47.51 -12.97 24.34
CA ARG A 36 46.41 -13.76 24.91
C ARG A 36 46.87 -14.37 26.23
N ALA A 37 46.57 -13.71 27.34
CA ALA A 37 46.46 -14.38 28.63
C ALA A 37 45.08 -15.04 28.72
N ALA A 38 45.03 -16.37 28.73
CA ALA A 38 43.82 -17.13 29.05
C ALA A 38 43.40 -16.82 30.50
N ALA A 39 42.47 -15.89 30.67
CA ALA A 39 41.94 -15.52 31.98
C ALA A 39 40.94 -16.60 32.46
N LYS A 40 41.24 -17.21 33.61
CA LYS A 40 40.43 -18.23 34.28
C LYS A 40 39.11 -17.62 34.80
N VAL A 41 37.98 -18.17 34.36
CA VAL A 41 36.60 -17.74 34.66
C VAL A 41 36.16 -17.93 36.14
N TRP A 42 37.02 -18.47 37.01
CA TRP A 42 36.62 -18.89 38.37
C TRP A 42 37.01 -17.93 39.51
N ALA A 43 37.31 -16.66 39.21
CA ALA A 43 37.86 -15.70 40.17
C ALA A 43 36.86 -14.62 40.64
N SER A 44 35.55 -14.82 40.46
CA SER A 44 34.54 -13.74 40.56
C SER A 44 33.74 -13.67 41.86
N THR A 45 34.05 -14.48 42.86
CA THR A 45 33.56 -14.34 44.23
C THR A 45 34.47 -15.16 45.12
N ALA A 46 34.81 -14.70 46.33
CA ALA A 46 35.59 -15.51 47.27
C ALA A 46 34.91 -16.89 47.41
N ALA A 47 35.50 -17.93 46.81
CA ALA A 47 34.79 -19.15 46.47
C ALA A 47 34.64 -20.12 47.67
N GLY A 48 34.72 -19.59 48.90
CA GLY A 48 34.83 -20.39 50.11
C GLY A 48 36.11 -21.23 50.14
N ASP A 49 36.18 -22.12 51.13
CA ASP A 49 37.29 -23.06 51.26
C ASP A 49 37.36 -23.96 50.01
N GLU A 50 38.55 -24.11 49.43
CA GLU A 50 38.84 -24.95 48.25
C GLU A 50 38.00 -24.65 46.98
N LYS A 51 37.37 -23.46 46.90
CA LYS A 51 36.45 -23.08 45.82
C LYS A 51 35.15 -23.91 45.77
N SER A 52 34.79 -24.55 46.88
CA SER A 52 33.60 -25.40 47.00
C SER A 52 32.27 -24.61 47.12
N GLY A 53 32.33 -23.29 47.33
CA GLY A 53 31.17 -22.44 47.57
C GLY A 53 30.57 -22.58 48.98
N HIS A 54 31.21 -23.36 49.86
CA HIS A 54 30.86 -23.52 51.27
C HIS A 54 32.01 -23.03 52.17
N ILE A 55 31.67 -22.65 53.40
CA ILE A 55 32.66 -22.27 54.42
C ILE A 55 32.71 -23.41 55.43
N SER A 56 33.85 -24.09 55.53
CA SER A 56 34.03 -25.20 56.46
C SER A 56 34.42 -24.67 57.84
N THR A 57 33.92 -25.33 58.90
CA THR A 57 34.21 -24.98 60.30
C THR A 57 34.77 -26.19 61.03
N SER A 58 35.85 -25.98 61.78
CA SER A 58 36.40 -26.95 62.73
C SER A 58 35.72 -26.80 64.10
N GLN A 59 35.81 -27.78 65.00
CA GLN A 59 35.06 -27.79 66.28
C GLN A 59 35.36 -26.60 67.23
N SER A 60 36.48 -25.88 67.03
CA SER A 60 36.89 -24.68 67.78
C SER A 60 36.69 -23.37 67.00
N GLU A 61 36.05 -23.43 65.82
CA GLU A 61 35.78 -22.29 64.95
C GLU A 61 34.28 -22.09 64.75
N SER A 62 33.85 -20.84 64.73
CA SER A 62 32.46 -20.43 64.49
C SER A 62 32.40 -19.31 63.47
N ILE A 63 31.24 -19.14 62.82
CA ILE A 63 31.03 -18.11 61.80
C ILE A 63 29.95 -17.12 62.25
N LEU A 64 30.27 -15.84 62.14
CA LEU A 64 29.34 -14.73 62.31
C LEU A 64 28.99 -14.13 60.95
N PHE A 65 27.73 -13.77 60.73
CA PHE A 65 27.34 -12.95 59.58
C PHE A 65 26.98 -11.53 60.03
N LEU A 66 27.64 -10.54 59.43
CA LEU A 66 27.37 -9.11 59.63
C LEU A 66 26.59 -8.57 58.43
N ASP A 67 25.35 -8.15 58.66
CA ASP A 67 24.47 -7.57 57.63
C ASP A 67 24.62 -6.04 57.56
N ASN A 68 24.20 -5.47 56.43
CA ASN A 68 24.08 -4.04 56.18
C ASN A 68 25.43 -3.31 56.09
N LEU A 69 26.50 -4.00 55.68
CA LEU A 69 27.83 -3.40 55.44
C LEU A 69 28.00 -2.85 54.01
N PHE A 70 27.29 -3.41 53.02
CA PHE A 70 27.31 -2.94 51.63
C PHE A 70 25.90 -2.62 51.10
N PRO A 71 25.75 -1.67 50.15
CA PRO A 71 24.46 -1.29 49.58
C PRO A 71 23.90 -2.32 48.58
N LEU A 72 22.66 -2.80 48.79
CA LEU A 72 22.00 -3.79 47.91
C LEU A 72 21.65 -3.28 46.50
N LYS A 73 21.44 -1.97 46.34
CA LYS A 73 21.02 -1.36 45.06
C LYS A 73 22.18 -1.15 44.08
N LEU A 74 23.40 -1.00 44.60
CA LEU A 74 24.59 -0.78 43.78
C LEU A 74 24.89 -2.01 42.90
N THR A 75 24.62 -3.21 43.42
CA THR A 75 24.79 -4.50 42.74
C THR A 75 23.88 -4.67 41.52
N HIS A 76 22.68 -4.10 41.53
CA HIS A 76 21.77 -4.09 40.37
C HIS A 76 22.26 -3.14 39.27
N LEU A 77 22.80 -1.98 39.65
CA LEU A 77 23.28 -0.95 38.72
C LEU A 77 24.63 -1.33 38.07
N LEU A 78 25.48 -2.04 38.81
CA LEU A 78 26.79 -2.50 38.33
C LEU A 78 26.69 -3.72 37.39
N ARG A 79 25.68 -4.60 37.55
CA ARG A 79 25.48 -5.78 36.68
C ARG A 79 24.56 -5.55 35.47
N SER A 80 23.86 -4.40 35.36
CA SER A 80 23.02 -4.09 34.18
C SER A 80 23.83 -3.66 32.95
N ARG A 81 25.14 -3.40 33.09
CA ARG A 81 26.06 -3.33 31.96
C ARG A 81 26.45 -4.75 31.55
N ALA A 82 25.70 -5.31 30.61
CA ALA A 82 25.81 -6.69 30.17
C ALA A 82 27.10 -7.06 29.41
N TRP A 83 28.14 -6.21 29.39
CA TRP A 83 29.46 -6.53 28.86
C TRP A 83 30.55 -5.88 29.74
N GLN A 84 31.50 -6.73 30.17
CA GLN A 84 32.79 -6.48 30.83
C GLN A 84 32.94 -7.01 32.27
N SER A 85 33.57 -8.18 32.29
CA SER A 85 34.65 -8.66 33.17
C SER A 85 34.56 -8.51 34.69
N ASP A 86 34.70 -9.67 35.33
CA ASP A 86 35.08 -9.93 36.73
C ASP A 86 36.34 -9.18 37.23
N ARG A 87 37.00 -8.39 36.39
CA ARG A 87 38.09 -7.47 36.76
C ARG A 87 37.58 -6.31 37.62
N ASP A 88 36.39 -5.77 37.35
CA ASP A 88 35.87 -4.59 38.07
C ASP A 88 35.53 -4.89 39.54
N PHE A 89 35.18 -6.15 39.85
CA PHE A 89 34.87 -6.58 41.22
C PHE A 89 36.13 -6.82 42.07
N GLY A 90 37.18 -7.41 41.48
CA GLY A 90 38.49 -7.55 42.13
C GLY A 90 39.19 -6.21 42.32
N ASP A 91 39.12 -5.34 41.31
CA ASP A 91 39.68 -3.97 41.34
C ASP A 91 38.92 -3.08 42.35
N LEU A 92 37.60 -3.27 42.53
CA LEU A 92 36.88 -2.65 43.65
C LEU A 92 37.34 -3.18 45.01
N LEU A 93 37.60 -4.48 45.14
CA LEU A 93 38.10 -5.09 46.39
C LEU A 93 39.49 -4.53 46.74
N GLU A 94 40.40 -4.47 45.78
CA GLU A 94 41.74 -3.85 45.95
C GLU A 94 41.66 -2.35 46.23
N ARG A 95 40.77 -1.60 45.56
CA ARG A 95 40.56 -0.17 45.82
C ARG A 95 39.92 0.10 47.18
N PHE A 96 39.07 -0.81 47.68
CA PHE A 96 38.47 -0.73 49.02
C PHE A 96 39.46 -1.13 50.12
N GLU A 97 40.32 -2.11 49.87
CA GLU A 97 41.43 -2.47 50.78
C GLU A 97 42.50 -1.37 50.82
N GLY A 98 42.76 -0.70 49.69
CA GLY A 98 43.73 0.39 49.58
C GLY A 98 43.24 1.77 50.08
N SER A 99 41.94 1.99 50.21
CA SER A 99 41.38 3.28 50.65
C SER A 99 41.40 3.42 52.18
N SER A 100 42.57 3.72 52.75
CA SER A 100 42.74 4.20 54.13
C SER A 100 42.29 5.67 54.28
N PHE A 101 41.07 5.99 53.83
CA PHE A 101 40.45 7.30 54.04
C PHE A 101 39.11 7.12 54.78
N GLY A 102 39.00 7.83 55.90
CA GLY A 102 38.05 7.57 56.98
C GLY A 102 36.57 7.55 56.59
N VAL A 103 35.79 6.91 57.47
CA VAL A 103 34.32 6.82 57.53
C VAL A 103 33.68 5.72 56.64
N GLY A 104 34.41 5.11 55.69
CA GLY A 104 33.85 4.14 54.75
C GLY A 104 34.51 2.76 54.62
N ASP A 105 35.58 2.45 55.37
CA ASP A 105 36.29 1.16 55.23
C ASP A 105 35.46 -0.02 55.78
N PRO A 106 35.02 -0.99 54.94
CA PRO A 106 34.24 -2.14 55.39
C PRO A 106 35.03 -3.07 56.33
N LEU A 107 36.35 -3.19 56.18
CA LEU A 107 37.19 -3.98 57.09
C LEU A 107 37.34 -3.27 58.43
N GLY A 108 37.52 -1.94 58.40
CA GLY A 108 37.46 -1.07 59.58
C GLY A 108 36.10 -1.10 60.29
N LEU A 109 34.99 -1.18 59.56
CA LEU A 109 33.64 -1.31 60.12
C LEU A 109 33.42 -2.69 60.75
N VAL A 110 33.97 -3.77 60.19
CA VAL A 110 33.95 -5.11 60.81
C VAL A 110 34.79 -5.12 62.09
N LYS A 111 36.00 -4.53 62.08
CA LYS A 111 36.84 -4.37 63.28
C LYS A 111 36.20 -3.48 64.34
N ARG A 112 35.44 -2.45 63.95
CA ARG A 112 34.66 -1.60 64.86
C ARG A 112 33.42 -2.31 65.41
N ALA A 113 32.83 -3.20 64.62
CA ALA A 113 31.66 -3.98 65.00
C ALA A 113 31.97 -5.07 66.01
N ILE A 114 33.22 -5.57 66.06
CA ILE A 114 33.69 -6.58 67.01
C ILE A 114 34.54 -5.88 68.10
N PRO A 115 34.03 -5.73 69.34
CA PRO A 115 34.79 -5.14 70.44
C PRO A 115 36.08 -5.90 70.75
N ALA A 116 37.15 -5.19 71.10
CA ALA A 116 38.41 -5.78 71.54
C ALA A 116 38.32 -6.54 72.89
N GLU A 117 37.20 -6.37 73.62
CA GLU A 117 36.92 -7.02 74.91
C GLU A 117 36.41 -8.47 74.76
N LEU A 118 36.08 -8.91 73.54
CA LEU A 118 35.64 -10.29 73.30
C LEU A 118 36.84 -11.25 73.21
N PRO A 119 36.82 -12.42 73.88
CA PRO A 119 37.92 -13.40 73.85
C PRO A 119 37.90 -14.23 72.55
N ILE A 120 38.04 -13.57 71.41
CA ILE A 120 37.86 -14.16 70.08
C ILE A 120 39.00 -13.78 69.16
N LYS A 121 39.55 -14.76 68.42
CA LYS A 121 40.54 -14.51 67.37
C LYS A 121 39.89 -14.68 65.99
N VAL A 122 39.74 -13.58 65.25
CA VAL A 122 39.24 -13.62 63.87
C VAL A 122 40.27 -14.31 62.97
N THR A 123 39.86 -15.37 62.29
CA THR A 123 40.72 -16.16 61.40
C THR A 123 40.57 -15.70 59.94
N GLU A 124 39.34 -15.44 59.50
CA GLU A 124 39.06 -15.08 58.10
C GLU A 124 37.85 -14.15 57.98
N ILE A 125 37.90 -13.24 57.00
CA ILE A 125 36.81 -12.31 56.67
C ILE A 125 36.44 -12.50 55.20
N LEU A 126 35.22 -12.94 54.93
CA LEU A 126 34.71 -13.28 53.60
C LEU A 126 33.56 -12.32 53.19
N PRO A 127 33.81 -11.33 52.31
CA PRO A 127 32.80 -10.37 51.91
C PRO A 127 31.76 -10.98 50.97
N ARG A 128 30.48 -10.62 51.18
CA ARG A 128 29.34 -11.10 50.39
C ARG A 128 28.53 -9.92 49.84
N PHE A 129 28.99 -9.37 48.71
CA PHE A 129 28.36 -8.20 48.07
C PHE A 129 26.92 -8.43 47.60
N LYS A 130 26.60 -9.65 47.11
CA LYS A 130 25.25 -10.03 46.65
C LYS A 130 24.20 -9.86 47.75
N ASP A 131 24.55 -10.21 48.99
CA ASP A 131 23.68 -10.10 50.16
C ASP A 131 23.96 -8.82 50.98
N GLY A 132 24.97 -8.05 50.58
CA GLY A 132 25.33 -6.77 51.19
C GLY A 132 25.88 -6.87 52.62
N GLY A 133 26.57 -7.98 52.94
CA GLY A 133 27.13 -8.28 54.26
C GLY A 133 28.47 -9.05 54.19
N VAL A 134 28.97 -9.53 55.32
CA VAL A 134 30.28 -10.19 55.46
C VAL A 134 30.16 -11.41 56.39
N TYR A 135 30.82 -12.51 56.03
CA TYR A 135 31.05 -13.65 56.93
C TYR A 135 32.38 -13.46 57.66
N VAL A 136 32.39 -13.62 58.97
CA VAL A 136 33.58 -13.54 59.81
C VAL A 136 33.77 -14.88 60.48
N LYS A 137 34.85 -15.58 60.13
CA LYS A 137 35.26 -16.83 60.77
C LYS A 137 36.16 -16.48 61.95
N PHE A 138 35.88 -17.08 63.09
CA PHE A 138 36.61 -16.80 64.31
C PHE A 138 36.82 -18.05 65.16
N SER A 139 37.93 -18.11 65.87
CA SER A 139 38.23 -19.16 66.84
C SER A 139 37.95 -18.68 68.27
N HIS A 140 37.43 -19.61 69.08
CA HIS A 140 37.11 -19.39 70.49
C HIS A 140 37.70 -20.51 71.36
N GLY A 141 37.97 -20.21 72.63
CA GLY A 141 38.41 -21.22 73.60
C GLY A 141 37.33 -22.28 73.87
N PRO A 142 37.70 -23.47 74.38
CA PRO A 142 36.76 -24.57 74.65
C PRO A 142 35.71 -24.24 75.71
N ASP A 143 35.97 -23.26 76.58
CA ASP A 143 35.07 -22.86 77.68
C ASP A 143 34.01 -21.82 77.25
N VAL A 144 34.09 -21.25 76.05
CA VAL A 144 33.21 -20.17 75.59
C VAL A 144 32.17 -20.70 74.59
N GLN A 145 30.89 -20.55 74.91
CA GLN A 145 29.80 -20.91 74.00
C GLN A 145 29.58 -19.84 72.92
N PRO A 146 29.48 -20.20 71.62
CA PRO A 146 29.28 -19.24 70.53
C PRO A 146 28.00 -18.40 70.62
N LYS A 147 26.99 -18.87 71.37
CA LYS A 147 25.74 -18.13 71.61
C LYS A 147 25.92 -16.94 72.55
N ASP A 148 26.83 -17.04 73.52
CA ASP A 148 27.09 -15.96 74.47
C ASP A 148 27.85 -14.82 73.79
N ILE A 149 28.68 -15.17 72.81
CA ILE A 149 29.33 -14.24 71.89
C ILE A 149 28.30 -13.49 71.04
N GLU A 150 27.33 -14.21 70.44
CA GLU A 150 26.25 -13.59 69.65
C GLU A 150 25.43 -12.60 70.49
N ASN A 151 25.06 -12.98 71.72
CA ASN A 151 24.28 -12.15 72.63
C ASN A 151 25.06 -10.91 73.09
N SER A 152 26.33 -11.07 73.44
CA SER A 152 27.20 -9.97 73.86
C SER A 152 27.43 -8.98 72.71
N LEU A 153 27.62 -9.49 71.50
CA LEU A 153 27.78 -8.68 70.30
C LEU A 153 26.49 -7.96 69.91
N ALA A 154 25.34 -8.64 70.01
CA ALA A 154 24.04 -8.03 69.77
C ALA A 154 23.75 -6.89 70.76
N MET A 155 24.00 -7.11 72.06
CA MET A 155 23.86 -6.06 73.09
C MET A 155 24.80 -4.88 72.84
N THR A 156 26.02 -5.14 72.36
CA THR A 156 26.99 -4.08 72.06
C THR A 156 26.56 -3.26 70.85
N LEU A 157 26.14 -3.92 69.77
CA LEU A 157 25.66 -3.25 68.55
C LEU A 157 24.33 -2.51 68.76
N GLU A 158 23.51 -2.91 69.74
CA GLU A 158 22.33 -2.15 70.16
C GLU A 158 22.70 -0.88 70.95
N LYS A 159 23.69 -0.97 71.87
CA LYS A 159 24.17 0.18 72.64
C LYS A 159 24.95 1.18 71.79
N SER A 160 25.78 0.71 70.86
CA SER A 160 26.59 1.53 69.96
C SER A 160 26.32 1.18 68.48
N PRO A 161 25.20 1.66 67.90
CA PRO A 161 24.80 1.29 66.56
C PRO A 161 25.75 1.85 65.50
N ILE A 162 26.41 0.96 64.77
CA ILE A 162 27.21 1.32 63.60
C ILE A 162 26.27 1.47 62.41
N ARG A 163 26.18 2.67 61.86
CA ARG A 163 25.28 2.99 60.73
C ARG A 163 26.11 3.41 59.51
N PRO A 164 26.16 2.58 58.46
CA PRO A 164 26.81 2.97 57.23
C PRO A 164 26.08 4.13 56.56
N TRP A 165 26.81 4.97 55.82
CA TRP A 165 26.30 6.20 55.21
C TRP A 165 25.07 5.98 54.31
N PHE A 166 24.98 4.82 53.64
CA PHE A 166 23.86 4.48 52.75
C PHE A 166 22.62 3.93 53.49
N SER A 167 22.71 3.73 54.81
CA SER A 167 21.65 3.13 55.64
C SER A 167 21.53 3.86 57.00
N PRO A 168 21.22 5.17 57.02
CA PRO A 168 21.28 6.01 58.23
C PRO A 168 20.21 5.67 59.29
N PHE A 169 19.19 4.91 58.90
CA PHE A 169 18.07 4.52 59.77
C PHE A 169 18.16 3.08 60.29
N ARG A 170 19.17 2.30 59.89
CA ARG A 170 19.35 0.91 60.31
C ARG A 170 20.83 0.62 60.60
N GLY A 171 21.12 0.14 61.81
CA GLY A 171 22.46 -0.29 62.19
C GLY A 171 22.86 -1.62 61.55
N VAL A 172 24.17 -1.92 61.62
CA VAL A 172 24.72 -3.25 61.36
C VAL A 172 24.15 -4.23 62.38
N LYS A 173 23.77 -5.43 61.91
CA LYS A 173 23.32 -6.53 62.78
C LYS A 173 24.28 -7.70 62.61
N ALA A 174 24.53 -8.40 63.71
CA ALA A 174 25.28 -9.64 63.74
C ALA A 174 24.35 -10.82 64.03
N GLY A 175 24.57 -11.93 63.33
CA GLY A 175 23.89 -13.20 63.62
C GLY A 175 24.89 -14.35 63.56
N LEU A 176 24.77 -15.28 64.52
CA LEU A 176 25.56 -16.52 64.46
C LEU A 176 25.04 -17.40 63.33
N VAL A 177 25.93 -17.87 62.47
CA VAL A 177 25.59 -18.81 61.40
C VAL A 177 25.48 -20.20 62.02
N LYS A 178 24.25 -20.73 62.07
CA LYS A 178 23.94 -22.03 62.68
C LYS A 178 24.01 -23.17 61.67
N GLY A 179 23.81 -22.87 60.39
CA GLY A 179 23.88 -23.82 59.29
C GLY A 179 25.22 -23.80 58.56
N VAL A 180 25.24 -24.41 57.38
CA VAL A 180 26.40 -24.37 56.48
C VAL A 180 26.15 -23.27 55.44
N PRO A 181 26.84 -22.13 55.51
CA PRO A 181 26.61 -21.04 54.58
C PRO A 181 26.95 -21.46 53.15
N TRP A 182 26.15 -20.99 52.20
CA TRP A 182 26.32 -21.29 50.77
C TRP A 182 26.51 -19.99 49.97
N LEU A 183 27.72 -19.81 49.46
CA LEU A 183 28.16 -18.68 48.64
C LEU A 183 27.75 -18.87 47.18
N GLU A 184 26.46 -19.05 46.93
CA GLU A 184 25.92 -19.27 45.58
C GLU A 184 26.20 -18.06 44.64
N ASP A 185 26.64 -18.27 43.40
CA ASP A 185 26.69 -17.22 42.36
C ASP A 185 25.51 -17.31 41.36
N LEU A 186 24.46 -18.05 41.74
CA LEU A 186 23.23 -18.14 40.95
C LEU A 186 22.53 -16.77 40.86
N TYR A 187 21.82 -16.54 39.75
CA TYR A 187 21.04 -15.32 39.47
C TYR A 187 19.76 -15.22 40.33
N ARG A 188 19.91 -15.22 41.65
CA ARG A 188 18.83 -15.12 42.66
C ARG A 188 19.15 -14.01 43.64
N PHE A 189 18.66 -12.80 43.40
CA PHE A 189 18.98 -11.65 44.26
C PHE A 189 18.12 -11.59 45.52
N PRO A 190 18.61 -10.94 46.59
CA PRO A 190 17.84 -10.79 47.82
C PRO A 190 16.45 -10.18 47.57
N LYS A 191 15.43 -10.90 48.00
CA LYS A 191 14.03 -10.46 48.06
C LYS A 191 13.51 -10.68 49.47
N ASN A 192 12.33 -10.13 49.74
CA ASN A 192 11.67 -10.28 51.03
C ASN A 192 11.11 -11.69 51.26
N ARG A 193 10.85 -12.45 50.19
CA ARG A 193 10.38 -13.84 50.22
C ARG A 193 11.56 -14.81 50.18
N VAL A 194 11.62 -15.68 51.18
CA VAL A 194 12.57 -16.80 51.25
C VAL A 194 11.80 -18.10 51.08
N LYS A 195 12.19 -18.91 50.09
CA LYS A 195 11.72 -20.28 49.91
C LYS A 195 12.56 -21.21 50.78
N VAL A 196 11.90 -21.91 51.70
CA VAL A 196 12.45 -22.90 52.62
C VAL A 196 12.13 -24.29 52.08
N GLU A 197 13.11 -24.97 51.49
CA GLU A 197 12.97 -26.36 51.04
C GLU A 197 13.41 -27.31 52.16
N PHE A 198 12.58 -28.31 52.44
CA PHE A 198 12.84 -29.35 53.45
C PHE A 198 13.60 -30.51 52.79
N THR A 199 14.83 -30.75 53.23
CA THR A 199 15.71 -31.79 52.68
C THR A 199 16.23 -32.71 53.79
N GLY A 200 16.52 -33.97 53.47
CA GLY A 200 17.10 -34.90 54.43
C GLY A 200 18.53 -34.51 54.82
N LYS A 201 19.00 -35.02 55.97
CA LYS A 201 20.37 -34.81 56.45
C LYS A 201 21.41 -35.42 55.50
N ASP A 202 21.12 -36.59 54.94
CA ASP A 202 21.96 -37.32 53.98
C ASP A 202 21.29 -37.35 52.59
N ALA A 203 22.08 -37.57 51.54
CA ALA A 203 21.59 -37.61 50.16
C ALA A 203 20.60 -38.79 49.98
N GLY A 204 19.30 -38.52 50.08
CA GLY A 204 18.22 -39.51 50.00
C GLY A 204 17.44 -39.74 51.31
N GLY A 205 17.76 -39.05 52.40
CA GLY A 205 16.98 -39.15 53.65
C GLY A 205 15.60 -38.49 53.55
N GLU A 206 14.59 -39.09 54.20
CA GLU A 206 13.25 -38.51 54.31
C GLU A 206 13.28 -37.22 55.15
N ALA A 207 12.62 -36.17 54.63
CA ALA A 207 12.51 -34.87 55.27
C ALA A 207 11.09 -34.68 55.82
N VAL A 208 10.97 -34.19 57.05
CA VAL A 208 9.68 -33.88 57.65
C VAL A 208 9.31 -32.43 57.32
N GLU A 209 8.07 -32.19 56.93
CA GLU A 209 7.54 -30.85 56.73
C GLU A 209 7.39 -30.16 58.08
N LEU A 210 8.01 -28.98 58.24
CA LEU A 210 7.90 -28.21 59.48
C LEU A 210 6.56 -27.48 59.55
N SER A 211 6.00 -27.40 60.76
CA SER A 211 4.81 -26.60 61.02
C SER A 211 5.08 -25.11 60.84
N GLN A 212 4.02 -24.31 60.62
CA GLN A 212 4.15 -22.86 60.54
C GLN A 212 4.67 -22.25 61.85
N GLU A 213 4.34 -22.83 63.00
CA GLU A 213 4.81 -22.39 64.32
C GLU A 213 6.31 -22.66 64.51
N ASP A 214 6.79 -23.83 64.09
CA ASP A 214 8.21 -24.17 64.12
C ASP A 214 9.02 -23.22 63.23
N LEU A 215 8.55 -22.97 62.01
CA LEU A 215 9.13 -21.97 61.11
C LEU A 215 9.09 -20.57 61.72
N TYR A 216 7.98 -20.17 62.35
CA TYR A 216 7.90 -18.89 63.02
C TYR A 216 8.97 -18.78 64.11
N SER A 217 9.09 -19.76 65.00
CA SER A 217 10.06 -19.75 66.10
C SER A 217 11.52 -19.65 65.61
N LEU A 218 11.85 -20.34 64.52
CA LEU A 218 13.20 -20.35 63.93
C LEU A 218 13.54 -19.02 63.25
N PHE A 219 12.63 -18.48 62.45
CA PHE A 219 12.88 -17.31 61.60
C PHE A 219 12.61 -15.97 62.30
N ARG A 220 11.78 -15.96 63.36
CA ARG A 220 11.39 -14.72 64.08
C ARG A 220 12.56 -14.01 64.74
N LYS A 221 13.61 -14.75 65.16
CA LYS A 221 14.82 -14.17 65.77
C LYS A 221 15.52 -13.16 64.84
N TYR A 222 15.41 -13.34 63.52
CA TYR A 222 16.14 -12.54 62.54
C TYR A 222 15.37 -11.29 62.06
N GLY A 223 14.05 -11.24 62.27
CA GLY A 223 13.27 -10.06 61.91
C GLY A 223 11.75 -10.23 61.99
N LYS A 224 11.01 -9.22 61.51
CA LYS A 224 9.55 -9.27 61.46
C LYS A 224 9.10 -10.08 60.25
N ILE A 225 8.39 -11.18 60.50
CA ILE A 225 7.76 -12.01 59.48
C ILE A 225 6.41 -11.39 59.14
N ALA A 226 6.15 -11.20 57.86
CA ALA A 226 4.89 -10.71 57.32
C ALA A 226 3.88 -11.85 57.12
N GLU A 227 4.33 -12.97 56.55
CA GLU A 227 3.47 -14.12 56.23
C GLU A 227 4.31 -15.41 56.11
N ILE A 228 3.73 -16.54 56.51
CA ILE A 228 4.28 -17.88 56.24
C ILE A 228 3.24 -18.65 55.42
N THR A 229 3.62 -19.09 54.22
CA THR A 229 2.74 -19.87 53.34
C THR A 229 3.34 -21.25 53.14
N SER A 230 2.73 -22.27 53.73
CA SER A 230 3.08 -23.67 53.44
C SER A 230 2.58 -24.07 52.04
N GLN A 231 3.30 -24.98 51.40
CA GLN A 231 2.84 -25.57 50.14
C GLN A 231 1.52 -26.33 50.38
N PRO A 232 0.53 -26.26 49.46
CA PRO A 232 -0.70 -27.03 49.57
C PRO A 232 -0.40 -28.54 49.67
N SER A 233 -1.14 -29.25 50.52
CA SER A 233 -0.93 -30.69 50.77
C SER A 233 -1.06 -31.58 49.53
N ASP A 234 -1.77 -31.12 48.49
CA ASP A 234 -2.00 -31.82 47.22
C ASP A 234 -0.92 -31.56 46.15
N SER A 235 0.11 -30.78 46.47
CA SER A 235 1.16 -30.43 45.50
C SER A 235 2.14 -31.58 45.26
N LYS A 236 2.37 -31.93 43.99
CA LYS A 236 3.32 -32.99 43.56
C LYS A 236 4.79 -32.54 43.51
N VAL A 237 5.11 -31.30 43.88
CA VAL A 237 6.47 -30.75 43.76
C VAL A 237 7.31 -31.13 44.98
N LEU A 238 8.37 -31.92 44.74
CA LEU A 238 9.39 -32.32 45.72
C LEU A 238 10.74 -31.63 45.42
N PRO A 239 11.57 -31.28 46.43
CA PRO A 239 11.31 -31.35 47.86
C PRO A 239 10.19 -30.40 48.30
N LYS A 240 9.45 -30.78 49.35
CA LYS A 240 8.42 -29.92 49.94
C LYS A 240 9.03 -28.61 50.41
N TYR A 241 8.27 -27.53 50.30
CA TYR A 241 8.76 -26.20 50.70
C TYR A 241 7.70 -25.33 51.37
N ALA A 242 8.16 -24.30 52.06
CA ALA A 242 7.33 -23.23 52.59
C ALA A 242 7.92 -21.87 52.21
N TYR A 243 7.07 -20.86 52.00
CA TYR A 243 7.47 -19.49 51.82
C TYR A 243 7.45 -18.74 53.15
N VAL A 244 8.53 -18.05 53.48
CA VAL A 244 8.61 -17.12 54.61
C VAL A 244 8.81 -15.72 54.02
N ASP A 245 7.79 -14.89 54.15
CA ASP A 245 7.81 -13.50 53.72
C ASP A 245 8.21 -12.61 54.89
N PHE A 246 9.33 -11.91 54.77
CA PHE A 246 9.76 -10.90 55.74
C PHE A 246 9.20 -9.52 55.41
N ALA A 247 9.01 -8.69 56.44
CA ALA A 247 8.65 -7.29 56.25
C ALA A 247 9.78 -6.49 55.55
N LEU A 248 11.04 -6.88 55.77
CA LEU A 248 12.22 -6.20 55.24
C LEU A 248 13.18 -7.20 54.55
N VAL A 249 13.73 -6.83 53.39
CA VAL A 249 14.68 -7.66 52.62
C VAL A 249 15.93 -8.02 53.43
N ARG A 250 16.41 -7.10 54.27
CA ARG A 250 17.58 -7.30 55.14
C ARG A 250 17.34 -8.38 56.22
N ASP A 251 16.11 -8.51 56.70
CA ASP A 251 15.75 -9.57 57.66
C ASP A 251 15.75 -10.94 56.98
N ALA A 252 15.25 -11.01 55.73
CA ALA A 252 15.34 -12.19 54.88
C ALA A 252 16.80 -12.58 54.57
N ILE A 253 17.67 -11.59 54.32
CA ILE A 253 19.11 -11.81 54.11
C ILE A 253 19.75 -12.45 55.33
N MET A 254 19.50 -11.87 56.51
CA MET A 254 20.04 -12.38 57.77
C MET A 254 19.58 -13.83 58.01
N ALA A 255 18.28 -14.09 57.85
CA ALA A 255 17.73 -15.43 58.00
C ALA A 255 18.33 -16.42 56.99
N ARG A 256 18.43 -16.05 55.71
CA ARG A 256 19.01 -16.90 54.66
C ARG A 256 20.46 -17.24 54.98
N ASN A 257 21.29 -16.27 55.34
CA ASN A 257 22.71 -16.50 55.55
C ASN A 257 23.03 -17.21 56.88
N CYS A 258 22.20 -17.04 57.93
CA CYS A 258 22.42 -17.71 59.22
C CYS A 258 21.83 -19.13 59.31
N LEU A 259 20.71 -19.41 58.62
CA LEU A 259 19.98 -20.68 58.73
C LEU A 259 20.12 -21.62 57.53
N HIS A 260 20.74 -21.20 56.42
CA HIS A 260 20.92 -22.09 55.27
C HIS A 260 21.76 -23.32 55.68
N GLY A 261 21.26 -24.52 55.35
CA GLY A 261 21.91 -25.78 55.72
C GLY A 261 21.75 -26.17 57.20
N PHE A 262 20.96 -25.45 57.99
CA PHE A 262 20.68 -25.79 59.38
C PHE A 262 19.89 -27.09 59.47
N VAL A 263 20.33 -28.01 60.34
CA VAL A 263 19.65 -29.29 60.59
C VAL A 263 18.81 -29.14 61.86
N VAL A 264 17.50 -29.17 61.68
CA VAL A 264 16.51 -29.09 62.75
C VAL A 264 16.48 -30.44 63.46
N ARG A 265 16.72 -30.43 64.78
CA ARG A 265 16.67 -31.62 65.65
C ARG A 265 15.23 -31.98 66.01
N GLU A 266 15.02 -33.17 66.53
CA GLU A 266 13.70 -33.68 66.94
C GLU A 266 12.96 -32.72 67.89
N ALA A 267 13.66 -32.10 68.84
CA ALA A 267 13.10 -31.13 69.80
C ALA A 267 12.56 -29.83 69.16
N LEU A 268 12.86 -29.58 67.88
CA LEU A 268 12.44 -28.38 67.14
C LEU A 268 11.54 -28.75 65.93
N GLY A 269 10.92 -29.94 65.95
CA GLY A 269 9.99 -30.41 64.91
C GLY A 269 10.68 -31.10 63.71
N GLY A 270 11.99 -31.33 63.76
CA GLY A 270 12.77 -31.82 62.61
C GLY A 270 12.70 -33.32 62.29
N GLY A 271 11.90 -34.10 63.03
CA GLY A 271 11.79 -35.56 62.89
C GLY A 271 12.99 -36.35 63.41
N LYS A 272 12.88 -37.69 63.43
CA LYS A 272 13.88 -38.63 64.01
C LYS A 272 15.26 -38.54 63.33
N ASN A 273 15.29 -38.30 62.02
CA ASN A 273 16.52 -38.23 61.22
C ASN A 273 17.07 -36.80 61.08
N GLY A 274 16.31 -35.79 61.54
CA GLY A 274 16.61 -34.37 61.38
C GLY A 274 16.36 -33.85 59.96
N THR A 275 15.80 -32.64 59.87
CA THR A 275 15.45 -32.00 58.59
C THR A 275 16.40 -30.83 58.31
N ARG A 276 17.06 -30.84 57.15
CA ARG A 276 17.94 -29.77 56.68
C ARG A 276 17.15 -28.72 55.89
N LEU A 277 17.31 -27.45 56.28
CA LEU A 277 16.66 -26.32 55.62
C LEU A 277 17.52 -25.79 54.48
N ARG A 278 17.01 -25.84 53.25
CA ARG A 278 17.64 -25.19 52.09
C ARG A 278 16.90 -23.90 51.76
N LEU A 279 17.58 -22.78 51.95
CA LEU A 279 17.01 -21.43 51.81
C LEU A 279 17.40 -20.80 50.47
N SER A 280 16.43 -20.27 49.74
CA SER A 280 16.66 -19.52 48.50
C SER A 280 15.71 -18.32 48.38
N TYR A 281 16.12 -17.27 47.67
CA TYR A 281 15.27 -16.10 47.43
C TYR A 281 14.31 -16.35 46.27
N GLU A 282 13.06 -15.91 46.41
CA GLU A 282 12.04 -15.99 45.35
C GLU A 282 11.28 -14.66 45.18
N GLN A 283 10.78 -14.39 43.97
CA GLN A 283 10.04 -13.16 43.67
C GLN A 283 8.53 -13.40 43.79
N ARG A 284 7.83 -12.57 44.58
CA ARG A 284 6.36 -12.56 44.63
C ARG A 284 5.79 -12.08 43.29
N VAL A 285 5.01 -12.94 42.61
CA VAL A 285 4.26 -12.58 41.40
C VAL A 285 3.17 -11.58 41.78
N LYS A 286 3.15 -10.39 41.14
CA LYS A 286 2.14 -9.38 41.39
C LYS A 286 0.85 -9.70 40.61
N PRO A 287 -0.36 -9.56 41.20
CA PRO A 287 -1.61 -10.00 40.58
C PRO A 287 -2.09 -9.13 39.40
N HIS A 288 -1.67 -7.87 39.28
CA HIS A 288 -2.12 -6.96 38.20
C HIS A 288 -1.23 -7.03 36.95
N ASN A 289 -1.02 -8.23 36.42
CA ASN A 289 -0.30 -8.38 35.16
C ASN A 289 -1.31 -8.30 34.00
N ILE A 290 -1.70 -7.08 33.62
CA ILE A 290 -2.62 -6.80 32.48
C ILE A 290 -2.14 -7.53 31.22
N TRP A 291 -0.82 -7.68 31.07
CA TRP A 291 -0.18 -8.48 30.03
C TRP A 291 -0.59 -9.96 30.04
N ASN A 292 -0.74 -10.58 31.21
CA ASN A 292 -1.20 -11.97 31.30
C ASN A 292 -2.65 -12.09 30.84
N TRP A 293 -3.53 -11.15 31.24
CA TRP A 293 -4.93 -11.13 30.81
C TRP A 293 -5.07 -10.86 29.30
N LEU A 294 -4.29 -9.91 28.76
CA LEU A 294 -4.25 -9.58 27.34
C LEU A 294 -3.80 -10.79 26.50
N SER A 295 -2.80 -11.53 27.00
CA SER A 295 -2.27 -12.73 26.34
C SER A 295 -3.18 -13.96 26.50
N SER A 296 -4.02 -14.02 27.53
CA SER A 296 -4.90 -15.17 27.80
C SER A 296 -6.23 -15.12 27.05
N HIS A 297 -6.63 -13.96 26.49
CA HIS A 297 -7.89 -13.80 25.76
C HIS A 297 -7.73 -13.18 24.36
N PRO A 298 -6.96 -13.81 23.45
CA PRO A 298 -6.72 -13.28 22.10
C PRO A 298 -8.00 -13.13 21.27
N ARG A 299 -9.05 -13.92 21.55
CA ARG A 299 -10.35 -13.87 20.85
C ARG A 299 -11.13 -12.58 21.06
N ILE A 300 -10.90 -11.88 22.18
CA ILE A 300 -11.59 -10.62 22.51
C ILE A 300 -10.68 -9.44 22.18
N VAL A 301 -9.40 -9.56 22.51
CA VAL A 301 -8.43 -8.46 22.37
C VAL A 301 -8.15 -8.12 20.92
N VAL A 302 -7.95 -9.12 20.04
CA VAL A 302 -7.57 -8.86 18.64
C VAL A 302 -8.67 -8.08 17.89
N PRO A 303 -9.97 -8.45 17.95
CA PRO A 303 -11.03 -7.64 17.35
C PRO A 303 -11.15 -6.24 17.94
N VAL A 304 -11.03 -6.09 19.27
CA VAL A 304 -11.13 -4.77 19.93
C VAL A 304 -9.97 -3.85 19.52
N VAL A 305 -8.75 -4.37 19.45
CA VAL A 305 -7.58 -3.60 19.01
C VAL A 305 -7.70 -3.24 17.53
N ALA A 306 -8.16 -4.16 16.67
CA ALA A 306 -8.40 -3.87 15.26
C ALA A 306 -9.47 -2.78 15.07
N ALA A 307 -10.58 -2.85 15.80
CA ALA A 307 -11.64 -1.85 15.78
C ALA A 307 -11.14 -0.47 16.26
N LEU A 308 -10.34 -0.45 17.33
CA LEU A 308 -9.77 0.77 17.89
C LEU A 308 -8.75 1.41 16.93
N LEU A 309 -7.90 0.60 16.29
CA LEU A 309 -6.99 1.08 15.24
C LEU A 309 -7.75 1.62 14.02
N ALA A 310 -8.81 0.95 13.58
CA ALA A 310 -9.66 1.44 12.49
C ALA A 310 -10.32 2.78 12.85
N ALA A 311 -10.90 2.89 14.04
CA ALA A 311 -11.54 4.11 14.53
C ALA A 311 -10.56 5.30 14.64
N ILE A 312 -9.37 5.07 15.21
CA ILE A 312 -8.31 6.10 15.27
C ILE A 312 -7.87 6.52 13.87
N THR A 313 -7.75 5.57 12.94
CA THR A 313 -7.35 5.86 11.56
C THR A 313 -8.38 6.76 10.88
N VAL A 314 -9.67 6.44 10.97
CA VAL A 314 -10.76 7.26 10.41
C VAL A 314 -10.76 8.66 11.05
N ALA A 315 -10.71 8.74 12.39
CA ALA A 315 -10.77 10.01 13.11
C ALA A 315 -9.61 10.98 12.80
N ILE A 316 -8.41 10.46 12.53
CA ILE A 316 -7.24 11.29 12.21
C ILE A 316 -7.14 11.58 10.72
N PHE A 317 -7.32 10.56 9.86
CA PHE A 317 -6.98 10.69 8.45
C PHE A 317 -8.11 11.25 7.59
N ASP A 318 -9.37 11.10 7.95
CA ASP A 318 -10.47 11.64 7.13
C ASP A 318 -10.46 13.18 7.07
N PRO A 319 -10.28 13.92 8.19
CA PRO A 319 -10.11 15.37 8.14
C PRO A 319 -8.90 15.81 7.30
N ILE A 320 -7.80 15.04 7.36
CA ILE A 320 -6.60 15.30 6.56
C ILE A 320 -6.89 15.09 5.07
N ARG A 321 -7.56 13.99 4.71
CA ARG A 321 -7.95 13.68 3.32
C ARG A 321 -8.87 14.75 2.76
N GLU A 322 -9.86 15.16 3.55
CA GLU A 322 -10.79 16.22 3.18
C GLU A 322 -10.05 17.54 2.93
N PHE A 323 -9.11 17.92 3.80
CA PHE A 323 -8.25 19.09 3.60
C PHE A 323 -7.44 19.02 2.30
N PHE A 324 -6.82 17.87 2.00
CA PHE A 324 -6.07 17.70 0.76
C PHE A 324 -6.95 17.77 -0.49
N VAL A 325 -8.18 17.25 -0.43
CA VAL A 325 -9.16 17.37 -1.51
C VAL A 325 -9.57 18.84 -1.70
N LYS A 326 -9.91 19.56 -0.62
CA LYS A 326 -10.21 21.01 -0.68
C LYS A 326 -9.07 21.79 -1.33
N ALA A 327 -7.84 21.51 -0.92
CA ALA A 327 -6.66 22.15 -1.45
C ALA A 327 -6.39 21.80 -2.93
N HIS A 328 -6.75 20.59 -3.36
CA HIS A 328 -6.69 20.18 -4.76
C HIS A 328 -7.69 20.95 -5.63
N ILE A 329 -8.94 21.08 -5.18
CA ILE A 329 -10.04 21.78 -5.87
C ILE A 329 -9.77 23.29 -5.97
N GLN A 330 -9.29 23.91 -4.89
CA GLN A 330 -8.98 25.34 -4.86
C GLN A 330 -7.65 25.68 -5.55
N HIS A 331 -6.93 24.67 -6.04
CA HIS A 331 -5.57 24.79 -6.57
C HIS A 331 -4.61 25.54 -5.62
N SER A 332 -4.84 25.50 -4.31
CA SER A 332 -4.11 26.30 -3.31
C SER A 332 -2.65 25.89 -3.16
N PHE A 333 -2.27 24.72 -3.68
CA PHE A 333 -0.88 24.27 -3.80
C PHE A 333 -0.18 24.67 -5.11
N ARG A 334 -0.77 25.52 -5.96
CA ARG A 334 0.01 26.23 -6.99
C ARG A 334 0.96 27.19 -6.25
N LEU A 335 2.16 26.70 -5.99
CA LEU A 335 3.32 27.41 -5.43
C LEU A 335 3.82 28.59 -6.31
N SER A 336 2.96 29.24 -7.10
CA SER A 336 3.33 30.41 -7.89
C SER A 336 3.64 31.63 -7.00
N ASP A 337 3.11 31.67 -5.78
CA ASP A 337 3.11 32.90 -4.97
C ASP A 337 4.08 32.86 -3.78
N ASN A 338 4.80 31.75 -3.57
CA ASN A 338 5.73 31.66 -2.46
C ASN A 338 7.12 32.19 -2.87
N LYS A 339 7.58 33.28 -2.26
CA LYS A 339 8.91 33.89 -2.50
C LYS A 339 10.06 32.88 -2.40
N LEU A 340 9.89 31.86 -1.56
CA LEU A 340 10.86 30.79 -1.34
C LEU A 340 10.93 29.81 -2.53
N TYR A 341 9.79 29.49 -3.16
CA TYR A 341 9.76 28.71 -4.39
C TYR A 341 10.34 29.49 -5.57
N MET A 342 10.06 30.80 -5.67
CA MET A 342 10.69 31.66 -6.67
C MET A 342 12.19 31.80 -6.46
N TRP A 343 12.67 31.86 -5.21
CA TRP A 343 14.09 31.86 -4.88
C TRP A 343 14.78 30.55 -5.25
N VAL A 344 14.22 29.39 -4.88
CA VAL A 344 14.75 28.07 -5.27
C VAL A 344 14.76 27.89 -6.79
N LYS A 345 13.69 28.32 -7.47
CA LYS A 345 13.61 28.31 -8.93
C LYS A 345 14.64 29.23 -9.56
N SER A 346 14.90 30.42 -9.00
CA SER A 346 15.91 31.36 -9.50
C SER A 346 17.34 30.83 -9.39
N GLN A 347 17.60 29.92 -8.45
CA GLN A 347 18.90 29.23 -8.32
C GLN A 347 19.03 27.97 -9.19
N THR A 348 17.94 27.44 -9.75
CA THR A 348 17.94 26.17 -10.51
C THR A 348 17.42 26.33 -11.95
N SER A 349 17.03 27.54 -12.35
CA SER A 349 16.44 27.83 -13.67
C SER A 349 17.41 27.71 -14.84
N ASP A 350 18.72 27.77 -14.60
CA ASP A 350 19.72 27.67 -15.67
C ASP A 350 19.97 26.22 -16.12
N ILE A 351 19.51 25.22 -15.35
CA ILE A 351 19.65 23.79 -15.68
C ILE A 351 18.31 23.17 -16.08
N PHE A 352 17.18 23.70 -15.59
CA PHE A 352 15.84 23.14 -15.84
C PHE A 352 15.05 23.83 -16.97
N SER A 353 15.51 24.96 -17.50
CA SER A 353 14.84 25.64 -18.63
C SER A 353 15.01 24.90 -19.97
N SER A 354 16.06 24.08 -20.12
CA SER A 354 16.35 23.31 -21.33
C SER A 354 15.49 22.04 -21.54
N PHE A 355 14.64 21.66 -20.57
CA PHE A 355 13.89 20.40 -20.60
C PHE A 355 12.36 20.52 -20.42
N GLY A 356 11.79 21.72 -20.49
CA GLY A 356 10.37 21.90 -20.12
C GLY A 356 9.63 23.00 -20.88
N HIS A 357 9.54 22.92 -22.20
CA HIS A 357 8.57 23.71 -22.97
C HIS A 357 7.15 23.16 -22.75
N LYS A 358 6.40 23.79 -21.83
CA LYS A 358 4.96 23.51 -21.64
C LYS A 358 4.11 24.76 -21.34
N LYS A 359 4.56 25.93 -21.81
CA LYS A 359 3.87 27.22 -21.61
C LYS A 359 3.78 28.10 -22.87
N THR A 360 3.74 27.47 -24.05
CA THR A 360 3.68 28.17 -25.35
C THR A 360 2.37 27.88 -26.11
N ASP A 361 1.31 27.44 -25.42
CA ASP A 361 0.04 26.99 -26.02
C ASP A 361 -1.06 28.06 -26.12
N LYS A 362 -0.74 29.37 -26.04
CA LYS A 362 -1.80 30.39 -25.86
C LYS A 362 -2.24 31.14 -27.12
N ALA A 363 -1.40 31.35 -28.14
CA ALA A 363 -1.79 32.25 -29.24
C ALA A 363 -2.54 31.52 -30.37
N GLY A 364 -2.08 30.33 -30.80
CA GLY A 364 -2.76 29.56 -31.85
C GLY A 364 -4.14 29.04 -31.45
N PHE A 365 -4.30 28.69 -30.18
CA PHE A 365 -5.58 28.26 -29.62
C PHE A 365 -6.63 29.40 -29.58
N ASN A 366 -6.23 30.65 -29.35
CA ASN A 366 -7.17 31.78 -29.33
C ASN A 366 -7.93 31.96 -30.65
N ALA A 367 -7.30 31.69 -31.80
CA ALA A 367 -7.94 31.80 -33.11
C ALA A 367 -9.05 30.74 -33.29
N VAL A 368 -8.82 29.52 -32.81
CA VAL A 368 -9.83 28.44 -32.81
C VAL A 368 -11.00 28.78 -31.89
N TRP A 369 -10.70 29.35 -30.72
CA TRP A 369 -11.71 29.68 -29.72
C TRP A 369 -12.59 30.87 -30.11
N GLN A 370 -12.07 31.81 -30.91
CA GLN A 370 -12.90 32.87 -31.50
C GLN A 370 -14.04 32.30 -32.35
N HIS A 371 -13.79 31.25 -33.12
CA HIS A 371 -14.80 30.58 -33.94
C HIS A 371 -15.75 29.68 -33.15
N ARG A 372 -15.45 29.39 -31.88
CA ARG A 372 -16.27 28.55 -30.99
C ARG A 372 -16.83 29.34 -29.81
N ARG A 373 -16.85 30.68 -29.89
CA ARG A 373 -17.39 31.55 -28.82
C ARG A 373 -18.84 31.23 -28.51
N ASP A 374 -19.67 30.99 -29.51
CA ASP A 374 -21.09 30.66 -29.29
C ASP A 374 -21.27 29.45 -28.36
N LEU A 375 -20.44 28.41 -28.51
CA LEU A 375 -20.45 27.24 -27.62
C LEU A 375 -19.91 27.55 -26.23
N ILE A 376 -18.86 28.37 -26.14
CA ILE A 376 -18.25 28.79 -24.87
C ILE A 376 -19.26 29.63 -24.08
N ASP A 377 -19.90 30.60 -24.72
CA ASP A 377 -20.90 31.50 -24.15
C ASP A 377 -22.15 30.72 -23.72
N LEU A 378 -22.56 29.71 -24.51
CA LEU A 378 -23.64 28.80 -24.14
C LEU A 378 -23.32 28.01 -22.87
N ILE A 379 -22.12 27.43 -22.76
CA ILE A 379 -21.68 26.71 -21.56
C ILE A 379 -21.59 27.66 -20.36
N GLN A 380 -21.05 28.87 -20.55
CA GLN A 380 -20.97 29.87 -19.48
C GLN A 380 -22.36 30.30 -19.00
N THR A 381 -23.30 30.51 -19.92
CA THR A 381 -24.70 30.80 -19.61
C THR A 381 -25.31 29.67 -18.78
N TRP A 382 -25.06 28.41 -19.17
CA TRP A 382 -25.55 27.27 -18.42
C TRP A 382 -24.96 27.14 -17.01
N LEU A 383 -23.74 27.63 -16.78
CA LEU A 383 -23.09 27.66 -15.47
C LEU A 383 -23.56 28.82 -14.58
N LEU A 384 -24.26 29.80 -15.15
CA LEU A 384 -24.89 30.92 -14.43
C LEU A 384 -26.35 30.62 -14.08
N GLU A 385 -27.00 29.73 -14.81
CA GLU A 385 -28.37 29.28 -14.52
C GLU A 385 -28.38 28.19 -13.45
N SER A 386 -29.37 28.24 -12.55
CA SER A 386 -29.65 27.16 -11.60
C SER A 386 -30.45 26.05 -12.30
N SER A 387 -29.75 25.21 -13.07
CA SER A 387 -30.33 23.99 -13.62
C SER A 387 -29.74 22.77 -12.93
N ASP A 388 -30.56 21.98 -12.23
CA ASP A 388 -30.10 20.71 -11.65
C ASP A 388 -30.05 19.59 -12.73
N THR A 389 -29.36 19.86 -13.83
CA THR A 389 -29.14 18.94 -14.95
C THR A 389 -27.67 18.87 -15.34
N PHE A 390 -27.23 17.76 -15.90
CA PHE A 390 -25.87 17.63 -16.42
C PHE A 390 -25.65 18.47 -17.67
N ILE A 391 -24.42 18.98 -17.83
CA ILE A 391 -23.92 19.51 -19.09
C ILE A 391 -23.05 18.43 -19.72
N VAL A 392 -23.38 18.00 -20.93
CA VAL A 392 -22.63 16.99 -21.68
C VAL A 392 -22.01 17.64 -22.90
N VAL A 393 -20.68 17.66 -22.96
CA VAL A 393 -19.92 18.05 -24.15
C VAL A 393 -19.50 16.79 -24.88
N GLN A 394 -20.17 16.52 -25.98
CA GLN A 394 -19.92 15.35 -26.81
C GLN A 394 -19.05 15.74 -27.99
N GLY A 395 -18.05 14.94 -28.32
CA GLY A 395 -17.29 15.13 -29.56
C GLY A 395 -16.25 14.04 -29.79
N PRO A 396 -15.84 13.80 -31.04
CA PRO A 396 -14.85 12.77 -31.36
C PRO A 396 -13.52 12.98 -30.64
N ARG A 397 -12.70 11.93 -30.53
CA ARG A 397 -11.36 12.04 -29.94
C ARG A 397 -10.50 13.03 -30.72
N GLY A 398 -9.83 13.92 -29.98
CA GLY A 398 -8.94 14.94 -30.54
C GLY A 398 -9.63 16.21 -31.04
N SER A 399 -10.91 16.42 -30.70
CA SER A 399 -11.67 17.64 -31.04
C SER A 399 -11.41 18.84 -30.12
N GLY A 400 -10.59 18.69 -29.08
CA GLY A 400 -10.21 19.75 -28.14
C GLY A 400 -11.22 20.05 -27.02
N LYS A 401 -12.03 19.05 -26.62
CA LYS A 401 -13.11 19.21 -25.61
C LYS A 401 -12.58 19.72 -24.27
N LYS A 402 -11.47 19.13 -23.83
CA LYS A 402 -10.86 19.43 -22.54
C LYS A 402 -10.32 20.85 -22.51
N GLU A 403 -9.62 21.25 -23.57
CA GLU A 403 -9.04 22.58 -23.76
C GLU A 403 -10.14 23.64 -23.87
N LEU A 404 -11.24 23.35 -24.59
CA LEU A 404 -12.39 24.26 -24.69
C LEU A 404 -13.03 24.51 -23.32
N VAL A 405 -13.27 23.47 -22.53
CA VAL A 405 -13.95 23.61 -21.24
C VAL A 405 -13.02 24.18 -20.16
N LEU A 406 -11.82 23.64 -19.99
CA LEU A 406 -10.92 24.05 -18.90
C LEU A 406 -10.21 25.38 -19.18
N ASP A 407 -9.68 25.58 -20.39
CA ASP A 407 -8.83 26.74 -20.68
C ASP A 407 -9.61 27.97 -21.12
N GLN A 408 -10.85 27.80 -21.63
CA GLN A 408 -11.72 28.90 -22.07
C GLN A 408 -12.95 29.05 -21.19
N ALA A 409 -13.85 28.06 -21.15
CA ALA A 409 -15.13 28.21 -20.46
C ALA A 409 -14.98 28.41 -18.94
N LEU A 410 -14.01 27.73 -18.32
CA LEU A 410 -13.77 27.74 -16.87
C LEU A 410 -12.57 28.60 -16.43
N LYS A 411 -11.97 29.38 -17.34
CA LYS A 411 -10.73 30.15 -17.07
C LYS A 411 -10.82 31.06 -15.85
N ASP A 412 -11.98 31.68 -15.63
CA ASP A 412 -12.20 32.66 -14.56
C ASP A 412 -12.72 32.02 -13.26
N ARG A 413 -13.01 30.70 -13.26
CA ARG A 413 -13.50 29.96 -12.09
C ARG A 413 -12.31 29.42 -11.29
N LYS A 414 -12.34 29.62 -9.97
CA LYS A 414 -11.27 29.18 -9.05
C LYS A 414 -11.41 27.73 -8.58
N ASN A 415 -12.65 27.27 -8.42
CA ASN A 415 -12.99 25.98 -7.81
C ASN A 415 -13.38 24.98 -8.90
N VAL A 416 -12.39 24.31 -9.49
CA VAL A 416 -12.60 23.34 -10.58
C VAL A 416 -11.97 22.00 -10.20
N LEU A 417 -12.77 20.94 -10.25
CA LEU A 417 -12.34 19.56 -10.03
C LEU A 417 -12.34 18.81 -11.35
N LEU A 418 -11.18 18.27 -11.77
CA LEU A 418 -11.05 17.47 -12.99
C LEU A 418 -10.87 15.98 -12.64
N ILE A 419 -11.83 15.16 -13.03
CA ILE A 419 -11.77 13.69 -12.89
C ILE A 419 -11.54 13.09 -14.27
N ASP A 420 -10.35 12.53 -14.53
CA ASP A 420 -10.06 11.82 -15.78
C ASP A 420 -10.32 10.32 -15.60
N CYS A 421 -11.37 9.81 -16.26
CA CYS A 421 -11.76 8.40 -16.16
C CYS A 421 -10.79 7.45 -16.86
N LYS A 422 -10.02 7.92 -17.86
CA LYS A 422 -9.12 7.07 -18.65
C LYS A 422 -8.06 6.34 -17.80
N PRO A 423 -7.20 7.05 -17.03
CA PRO A 423 -6.19 6.39 -16.20
C PRO A 423 -6.77 5.57 -15.04
N ILE A 424 -8.02 5.84 -14.64
CA ILE A 424 -8.71 5.10 -13.57
C ILE A 424 -9.10 3.72 -14.07
N ILE A 425 -9.60 3.63 -15.31
CA ILE A 425 -10.14 2.39 -15.88
C ILE A 425 -9.05 1.54 -16.53
N GLU A 426 -8.02 2.16 -17.08
CA GLU A 426 -6.85 1.44 -17.60
C GLU A 426 -5.94 0.89 -16.49
N ALA A 427 -6.20 1.24 -15.22
CA ALA A 427 -5.43 0.75 -14.09
C ALA A 427 -5.67 -0.74 -13.87
N ARG A 428 -4.58 -1.51 -13.76
CA ARG A 428 -4.66 -2.94 -13.44
C ARG A 428 -4.83 -3.15 -11.93
N GLY A 429 -5.88 -3.88 -11.56
CA GLY A 429 -6.18 -4.29 -10.18
C GLY A 429 -6.84 -3.19 -9.33
N GLU A 430 -7.54 -3.61 -8.28
CA GLU A 430 -8.37 -2.74 -7.43
C GLU A 430 -7.56 -1.64 -6.73
N SER A 431 -6.38 -1.97 -6.20
CA SER A 431 -5.51 -0.96 -5.58
C SER A 431 -5.04 0.10 -6.59
N GLY A 432 -4.86 -0.30 -7.86
CA GLY A 432 -4.48 0.60 -8.93
C GLY A 432 -5.59 1.58 -9.28
N THR A 433 -6.82 1.09 -9.45
CA THR A 433 -8.00 1.92 -9.74
C THR A 433 -8.28 2.91 -8.61
N ILE A 434 -8.25 2.45 -7.35
CA ILE A 434 -8.47 3.29 -6.16
C ILE A 434 -7.39 4.37 -6.05
N LYS A 435 -6.12 4.03 -6.27
CA LYS A 435 -5.03 5.02 -6.23
C LYS A 435 -5.17 6.08 -7.32
N ARG A 436 -5.60 5.69 -8.53
CA ARG A 436 -5.79 6.62 -9.66
C ARG A 436 -6.99 7.54 -9.43
N LEU A 437 -8.11 7.00 -8.92
CA LEU A 437 -9.28 7.78 -8.54
C LEU A 437 -8.94 8.76 -7.40
N ALA A 438 -8.29 8.28 -6.34
CA ALA A 438 -7.88 9.12 -5.23
C ALA A 438 -6.95 10.26 -5.68
N ASN A 439 -5.99 9.97 -6.57
CA ASN A 439 -5.12 10.99 -7.13
C ASN A 439 -5.87 12.00 -8.02
N SER A 440 -6.92 11.59 -8.75
CA SER A 440 -7.70 12.51 -9.58
C SER A 440 -8.52 13.50 -8.75
N VAL A 441 -8.95 13.11 -7.55
CA VAL A 441 -9.70 14.00 -6.65
C VAL A 441 -8.83 14.68 -5.59
N GLY A 442 -7.54 14.33 -5.48
CA GLY A 442 -6.64 14.84 -4.46
C GLY A 442 -6.77 14.17 -3.08
N TYR A 443 -7.43 13.00 -3.01
CA TYR A 443 -7.61 12.23 -1.78
C TYR A 443 -6.28 11.59 -1.36
N THR A 444 -5.62 12.19 -0.37
CA THR A 444 -4.33 11.73 0.17
C THR A 444 -4.31 11.86 1.69
N PRO A 445 -3.74 10.91 2.44
CA PRO A 445 -3.01 9.71 2.02
C PRO A 445 -3.91 8.48 1.70
N VAL A 446 -3.48 7.68 0.72
CA VAL A 446 -4.03 6.34 0.40
C VAL A 446 -3.06 5.26 0.86
N PHE A 447 -3.47 4.45 1.82
CA PHE A 447 -2.64 3.37 2.35
C PHE A 447 -3.00 2.04 1.69
N ALA A 448 -2.20 1.62 0.71
CA ALA A 448 -2.38 0.32 0.05
C ALA A 448 -2.31 -0.88 1.02
N PHE A 449 -1.64 -0.73 2.17
CA PHE A 449 -1.55 -1.77 3.19
C PHE A 449 -2.88 -2.05 3.89
N LEU A 450 -3.79 -1.06 4.02
CA LEU A 450 -5.08 -1.27 4.68
C LEU A 450 -5.94 -2.27 3.88
N ASN A 451 -5.82 -2.27 2.55
CA ASN A 451 -6.53 -3.19 1.67
C ASN A 451 -6.02 -4.64 1.83
N ASN A 452 -4.71 -4.81 2.06
CA ASN A 452 -4.11 -6.13 2.28
C ASN A 452 -4.22 -6.60 3.74
N MET A 453 -4.20 -5.67 4.71
CA MET A 453 -4.34 -6.00 6.12
C MET A 453 -5.77 -6.41 6.46
N SER A 454 -6.77 -5.80 5.84
CA SER A 454 -8.16 -6.14 6.15
C SER A 454 -8.53 -7.56 5.74
N SER A 455 -8.03 -8.02 4.60
CA SER A 455 -8.18 -9.43 4.18
C SER A 455 -7.37 -10.39 5.06
N MET A 456 -6.20 -9.99 5.56
CA MET A 456 -5.43 -10.77 6.54
C MET A 456 -6.12 -10.86 7.90
N ILE A 457 -6.76 -9.78 8.35
CA ILE A 457 -7.54 -9.77 9.60
C ILE A 457 -8.78 -10.65 9.44
N ASP A 458 -9.47 -10.57 8.31
CA ASP A 458 -10.58 -11.47 7.99
C ASP A 458 -10.13 -12.93 7.96
N LEU A 459 -8.97 -13.24 7.37
CA LEU A 459 -8.38 -14.58 7.40
C LEU A 459 -7.96 -15.02 8.81
N ALA A 460 -7.43 -14.11 9.63
CA ALA A 460 -7.06 -14.39 11.01
C ALA A 460 -8.31 -14.65 11.88
N VAL A 461 -9.37 -13.88 11.69
CA VAL A 461 -10.64 -14.12 12.41
C VAL A 461 -11.32 -15.37 11.88
N GLN A 462 -11.34 -15.61 10.57
CA GLN A 462 -11.89 -16.83 9.96
C GLN A 462 -11.13 -18.08 10.40
N SER A 463 -9.79 -18.03 10.47
CA SER A 463 -8.98 -19.17 10.94
C SER A 463 -9.14 -19.45 12.43
N THR A 464 -9.49 -18.44 13.24
CA THR A 464 -9.64 -18.60 14.70
C THR A 464 -11.07 -18.85 15.16
N THR A 465 -12.07 -18.42 14.39
CA THR A 465 -13.49 -18.49 14.76
C THR A 465 -14.36 -19.27 13.76
N GLY A 466 -13.85 -19.57 12.57
CA GLY A 466 -14.61 -20.18 11.48
C GLY A 466 -15.53 -19.21 10.72
N VAL A 467 -15.61 -17.94 11.14
CA VAL A 467 -16.50 -16.92 10.55
C VAL A 467 -15.68 -15.79 9.96
N LYS A 468 -16.04 -15.35 8.74
CA LYS A 468 -15.44 -14.17 8.11
C LYS A 468 -15.96 -12.92 8.82
N ALA A 469 -15.06 -12.06 9.28
CA ALA A 469 -15.44 -10.89 10.08
C ALA A 469 -15.94 -9.70 9.25
N GLY A 470 -15.75 -9.72 7.93
CA GLY A 470 -16.31 -8.72 7.02
C GLY A 470 -15.54 -7.40 7.02
N PHE A 471 -14.29 -7.39 7.49
CA PHE A 471 -13.44 -6.21 7.47
C PHE A 471 -12.93 -5.89 6.07
N SER A 472 -12.83 -6.85 5.15
CA SER A 472 -12.41 -6.60 3.76
C SER A 472 -13.39 -5.67 3.04
N GLU A 473 -13.03 -4.40 2.88
CA GLU A 473 -13.80 -3.46 2.07
C GLU A 473 -13.73 -3.85 0.59
N THR A 474 -14.88 -3.76 -0.09
CA THR A 474 -14.94 -3.93 -1.55
C THR A 474 -14.44 -2.66 -2.25
N LEU A 475 -13.97 -2.81 -3.49
CA LEU A 475 -13.62 -1.67 -4.35
C LEU A 475 -14.74 -0.64 -4.43
N GLU A 476 -15.99 -1.09 -4.54
CA GLU A 476 -17.17 -0.22 -4.58
C GLU A 476 -17.30 0.65 -3.33
N SER A 477 -17.17 0.05 -2.13
CA SER A 477 -17.23 0.79 -0.86
C SER A 477 -16.12 1.85 -0.77
N GLN A 478 -14.91 1.54 -1.24
CA GLN A 478 -13.79 2.48 -1.23
C GLN A 478 -13.98 3.63 -2.21
N VAL A 479 -14.47 3.34 -3.42
CA VAL A 479 -14.83 4.38 -4.41
C VAL A 479 -15.89 5.31 -3.81
N VAL A 480 -16.95 4.76 -3.20
CA VAL A 480 -18.00 5.55 -2.55
C VAL A 480 -17.44 6.42 -1.43
N LYS A 481 -16.53 5.91 -0.57
CA LYS A 481 -15.90 6.70 0.49
C LYS A 481 -15.08 7.88 -0.04
N ILE A 482 -14.28 7.65 -1.08
CA ILE A 482 -13.48 8.71 -1.73
C ILE A 482 -14.40 9.77 -2.30
N LEU A 483 -15.44 9.36 -3.04
CA LEU A 483 -16.41 10.27 -3.65
C LEU A 483 -17.24 11.02 -2.59
N HIS A 484 -17.61 10.38 -1.48
CA HIS A 484 -18.32 11.01 -0.37
C HIS A 484 -17.48 12.08 0.33
N THR A 485 -16.22 11.77 0.66
CA THR A 485 -15.27 12.76 1.22
C THR A 485 -15.08 13.93 0.25
N THR A 486 -15.07 13.64 -1.06
CA THR A 486 -14.96 14.67 -2.11
C THR A 486 -16.22 15.53 -2.19
N ALA A 487 -17.41 14.95 -1.99
CA ALA A 487 -18.66 15.69 -1.93
C ALA A 487 -18.71 16.67 -0.76
N GLU A 488 -18.29 16.24 0.44
CA GLU A 488 -18.19 17.10 1.62
C GLU A 488 -17.21 18.25 1.39
N ALA A 489 -16.02 17.94 0.87
CA ALA A 489 -15.03 18.95 0.50
C ALA A 489 -15.56 19.94 -0.55
N LEU A 490 -16.29 19.48 -1.57
CA LEU A 490 -16.91 20.34 -2.58
C LEU A 490 -17.98 21.26 -1.98
N LYS A 491 -18.83 20.73 -1.08
CA LYS A 491 -19.85 21.52 -0.38
C LYS A 491 -19.21 22.66 0.40
N GLU A 492 -18.17 22.37 1.19
CA GLU A 492 -17.44 23.40 1.92
C GLU A 492 -16.72 24.41 1.00
N VAL A 493 -16.13 23.96 -0.11
CA VAL A 493 -15.48 24.86 -1.07
C VAL A 493 -16.49 25.79 -1.74
N SER A 494 -17.67 25.29 -2.11
CA SER A 494 -18.76 26.12 -2.66
C SER A 494 -19.30 27.12 -1.62
N LEU A 495 -19.25 26.78 -0.32
CA LEU A 495 -19.65 27.66 0.77
C LEU A 495 -18.54 28.63 1.25
N SER A 496 -17.28 28.42 0.85
CA SER A 496 -16.13 29.19 1.35
C SER A 496 -16.20 30.71 1.07
N GLY A 497 -17.00 31.12 0.08
CA GLY A 497 -17.26 32.53 -0.23
C GLY A 497 -18.35 33.19 0.64
N ARG A 498 -19.01 32.45 1.53
CA ARG A 498 -20.09 32.95 2.40
C ARG A 498 -19.50 33.70 3.58
N HIS A 499 -19.75 35.01 3.65
CA HIS A 499 -19.41 35.83 4.82
C HIS A 499 -20.48 35.69 5.91
N LYS A 500 -20.04 35.45 7.15
CA LYS A 500 -20.94 35.26 8.31
C LYS A 500 -21.76 36.50 8.70
N ASP A 501 -21.36 37.69 8.22
CA ASP A 501 -22.01 38.98 8.52
C ASP A 501 -22.81 39.55 7.33
N GLY A 502 -22.96 38.79 6.24
CA GLY A 502 -23.65 39.24 5.02
C GLY A 502 -25.18 39.08 5.06
N LYS A 503 -25.88 39.64 4.07
CA LYS A 503 -27.34 39.50 3.88
C LYS A 503 -27.82 38.04 3.77
N ASP A 504 -26.92 37.14 3.35
CA ASP A 504 -27.20 35.72 3.12
C ASP A 504 -26.79 34.84 4.32
N ALA A 505 -26.51 35.44 5.49
CA ALA A 505 -26.12 34.72 6.69
C ALA A 505 -27.26 33.86 7.26
N GLU A 506 -28.52 34.23 7.04
CA GLU A 506 -29.70 33.51 7.57
C GLU A 506 -30.18 32.35 6.68
N LEU A 507 -29.70 32.25 5.44
CA LEU A 507 -30.08 31.19 4.51
C LEU A 507 -29.52 29.83 4.96
N SER A 508 -30.24 28.73 4.71
CA SER A 508 -29.64 27.40 4.83
C SER A 508 -28.53 27.23 3.78
N ASP A 509 -27.57 26.34 4.05
CA ASP A 509 -26.45 26.09 3.11
C ASP A 509 -26.97 25.72 1.72
N ASP A 510 -28.05 24.94 1.65
CA ASP A 510 -28.62 24.48 0.39
C ASP A 510 -29.36 25.62 -0.34
N ALA A 511 -30.07 26.51 0.38
CA ALA A 511 -30.72 27.69 -0.20
C ALA A 511 -29.71 28.75 -0.68
N TYR A 512 -28.59 28.89 0.03
CA TYR A 512 -27.49 29.76 -0.41
C TYR A 512 -26.88 29.26 -1.73
N LEU A 513 -26.63 27.95 -1.83
CA LEU A 513 -26.12 27.34 -3.05
C LEU A 513 -27.13 27.45 -4.19
N GLU A 514 -28.43 27.35 -3.90
CA GLU A 514 -29.50 27.59 -4.88
C GLU A 514 -29.44 29.02 -5.45
N ALA A 515 -29.34 30.02 -4.59
CA ALA A 515 -29.33 31.44 -4.96
C ALA A 515 -28.05 31.91 -5.68
N HIS A 516 -26.90 31.23 -5.45
CA HIS A 516 -25.60 31.63 -5.99
C HIS A 516 -24.97 30.54 -6.89
N PRO A 517 -25.53 30.27 -8.08
CA PRO A 517 -24.97 29.31 -9.04
C PRO A 517 -23.56 29.71 -9.56
N ASP A 518 -23.20 30.99 -9.48
CA ASP A 518 -21.87 31.51 -9.84
C ASP A 518 -20.77 31.15 -8.82
N LYS A 519 -21.13 30.79 -7.58
CA LYS A 519 -20.18 30.41 -6.52
C LYS A 519 -19.95 28.91 -6.42
N ARG A 520 -20.84 28.10 -7.00
CA ARG A 520 -20.72 26.63 -7.00
C ARG A 520 -19.42 26.19 -7.67
N ALA A 521 -18.80 25.17 -7.09
CA ALA A 521 -17.68 24.48 -7.71
C ALA A 521 -18.13 23.82 -9.03
N VAL A 522 -17.19 23.64 -9.96
CA VAL A 522 -17.45 22.94 -11.22
C VAL A 522 -16.65 21.64 -11.24
N VAL A 523 -17.33 20.52 -11.46
CA VAL A 523 -16.73 19.20 -11.64
C VAL A 523 -16.73 18.87 -13.13
N VAL A 524 -15.56 18.61 -13.70
CA VAL A 524 -15.37 18.18 -15.08
C VAL A 524 -14.97 16.70 -15.05
N ILE A 525 -15.82 15.85 -15.61
CA ILE A 525 -15.56 14.41 -15.78
C ILE A 525 -15.10 14.18 -17.21
N ASP A 526 -13.82 13.92 -17.38
CA ASP A 526 -13.16 13.74 -18.66
C ASP A 526 -13.09 12.25 -19.04
N ASN A 527 -13.13 11.97 -20.34
CA ASN A 527 -13.10 10.63 -20.92
C ASN A 527 -14.18 9.68 -20.35
N PHE A 528 -15.40 10.17 -20.12
CA PHE A 528 -16.51 9.34 -19.69
C PHE A 528 -16.91 8.35 -20.78
N LEU A 529 -17.05 7.06 -20.41
CA LEU A 529 -17.28 5.92 -21.33
C LEU A 529 -16.17 5.70 -22.37
N HIS A 530 -14.92 6.04 -22.07
CA HIS A 530 -13.76 5.77 -22.92
C HIS A 530 -13.62 4.29 -23.36
N LYS A 531 -14.10 3.38 -22.51
CA LYS A 531 -14.23 1.93 -22.78
C LYS A 531 -15.60 1.46 -22.33
N ASN A 532 -16.25 0.65 -23.16
CA ASN A 532 -17.61 0.13 -22.93
C ASN A 532 -17.68 -1.13 -22.03
N GLU A 533 -16.62 -1.42 -21.28
CA GLU A 533 -16.72 -2.33 -20.16
C GLU A 533 -17.54 -1.64 -19.06
N SER A 534 -18.60 -2.30 -18.59
CA SER A 534 -19.44 -1.83 -17.49
C SER A 534 -18.62 -1.80 -16.20
N SER A 535 -17.81 -0.76 -16.05
CA SER A 535 -17.03 -0.52 -14.85
C SER A 535 -17.94 0.05 -13.79
N ILE A 536 -17.97 -0.59 -12.62
CA ILE A 536 -18.61 -0.12 -11.39
C ILE A 536 -18.25 1.36 -11.13
N VAL A 537 -17.06 1.79 -11.55
CA VAL A 537 -16.59 3.17 -11.43
C VAL A 537 -17.47 4.17 -12.19
N TYR A 538 -17.89 3.89 -13.43
CA TYR A 538 -18.74 4.82 -14.19
C TYR A 538 -20.09 5.01 -13.54
N ASP A 539 -20.71 3.90 -13.11
CA ASP A 539 -21.99 3.93 -12.41
C ASP A 539 -21.88 4.73 -11.10
N LYS A 540 -20.85 4.49 -10.28
CA LYS A 540 -20.66 5.23 -9.02
C LYS A 540 -20.30 6.70 -9.21
N VAL A 541 -19.51 7.03 -10.23
CA VAL A 541 -19.20 8.43 -10.56
C VAL A 541 -20.46 9.15 -11.08
N ALA A 542 -21.29 8.48 -11.88
CA ALA A 542 -22.55 9.04 -12.36
C ALA A 542 -23.58 9.22 -11.24
N GLU A 543 -23.74 8.23 -10.35
CA GLU A 543 -24.58 8.31 -9.15
C GLU A 543 -24.13 9.45 -8.22
N TRP A 544 -22.82 9.56 -7.97
CA TRP A 544 -22.26 10.65 -7.18
C TRP A 544 -22.47 12.02 -7.84
N ALA A 545 -22.21 12.14 -9.15
CA ALA A 545 -22.45 13.36 -9.90
C ALA A 545 -23.91 13.79 -9.84
N ALA A 546 -24.85 12.85 -9.95
CA ALA A 546 -26.29 13.11 -9.81
C ALA A 546 -26.59 13.71 -8.43
N ALA A 547 -26.04 13.13 -7.37
CA ALA A 547 -26.21 13.66 -6.01
C ALA A 547 -25.62 15.08 -5.85
N MET A 548 -24.51 15.41 -6.53
CA MET A 548 -23.90 16.75 -6.46
C MET A 548 -24.76 17.81 -7.14
N VAL A 549 -25.35 17.47 -8.28
CA VAL A 549 -26.23 18.37 -9.03
C VAL A 549 -27.57 18.53 -8.30
N GLN A 550 -28.19 17.43 -7.85
CA GLN A 550 -29.48 17.45 -7.14
C GLN A 550 -29.43 18.24 -5.82
N ASN A 551 -28.30 18.17 -5.10
CA ASN A 551 -28.10 18.93 -3.87
C ASN A 551 -27.56 20.35 -4.12
N ASN A 552 -27.49 20.82 -5.37
CA ASN A 552 -26.99 22.14 -5.75
C ASN A 552 -25.53 22.44 -5.31
N VAL A 553 -24.73 21.41 -5.01
CA VAL A 553 -23.36 21.55 -4.48
C VAL A 553 -22.39 22.02 -5.56
N ALA A 554 -22.51 21.46 -6.77
CA ALA A 554 -21.59 21.72 -7.87
C ALA A 554 -22.28 21.57 -9.23
N HIS A 555 -21.77 22.30 -10.23
CA HIS A 555 -22.09 22.07 -11.64
C HIS A 555 -21.27 20.90 -12.16
N VAL A 556 -21.87 19.97 -12.91
CA VAL A 556 -21.15 18.81 -13.47
C VAL A 556 -21.16 18.85 -14.99
N ILE A 557 -19.96 18.81 -15.58
CA ILE A 557 -19.72 18.76 -17.02
C ILE A 557 -19.12 17.39 -17.37
N PHE A 558 -19.81 16.61 -18.20
CA PHE A 558 -19.29 15.36 -18.76
C PHE A 558 -18.67 15.60 -20.13
N LEU A 559 -17.42 15.17 -20.32
CA LEU A 559 -16.76 15.13 -21.63
C LEU A 559 -16.75 13.66 -22.09
N THR A 560 -17.46 13.38 -23.18
CA THR A 560 -17.57 12.01 -23.72
C THR A 560 -17.38 12.00 -25.23
N ASP A 561 -16.77 10.92 -25.72
CA ASP A 561 -16.63 10.58 -27.13
C ASP A 561 -17.73 9.63 -27.61
N ASP A 562 -18.26 8.81 -26.70
CA ASP A 562 -19.35 7.88 -26.99
C ASP A 562 -20.68 8.62 -27.22
N THR A 563 -21.54 8.04 -28.07
CA THR A 563 -22.93 8.44 -28.28
C THR A 563 -23.88 7.76 -27.30
N ALA A 564 -23.46 6.66 -26.66
CA ALA A 564 -24.27 5.87 -25.74
C ALA A 564 -24.34 6.42 -24.30
N TYR A 565 -23.74 7.58 -24.02
CA TYR A 565 -23.72 8.19 -22.68
C TYR A 565 -25.11 8.42 -22.09
N SER A 566 -26.11 8.69 -22.92
CA SER A 566 -27.48 8.94 -22.47
C SER A 566 -28.07 7.74 -21.71
N LYS A 567 -27.70 6.50 -22.04
CA LYS A 567 -28.14 5.29 -21.35
C LYS A 567 -27.54 5.18 -19.93
N SER A 568 -26.27 5.56 -19.77
CA SER A 568 -25.57 5.49 -18.47
C SER A 568 -25.97 6.65 -17.56
N LEU A 569 -26.06 7.87 -18.10
CA LEU A 569 -26.46 9.04 -17.30
C LEU A 569 -27.95 9.02 -16.94
N SER A 570 -28.83 8.50 -17.80
CA SER A 570 -30.27 8.35 -17.46
C SER A 570 -30.52 7.33 -16.36
N LYS A 571 -29.64 6.35 -16.18
CA LYS A 571 -29.69 5.44 -15.02
C LYS A 571 -29.49 6.19 -13.69
N ALA A 572 -28.60 7.19 -13.67
CA ALA A 572 -28.35 8.01 -12.49
C ALA A 572 -29.38 9.15 -12.33
N MET A 573 -29.89 9.70 -13.44
CA MET A 573 -30.95 10.73 -13.46
C MET A 573 -31.98 10.44 -14.56
N PRO A 574 -33.05 9.66 -14.27
CA PRO A 574 -34.02 9.24 -15.29
C PRO A 574 -34.99 10.34 -15.72
N ASP A 575 -35.36 11.26 -14.82
CA ASP A 575 -36.46 12.21 -15.04
C ASP A 575 -36.02 13.58 -15.60
N ARG A 576 -34.77 13.71 -16.07
CA ARG A 576 -34.21 14.99 -16.50
C ARG A 576 -33.54 14.93 -17.88
N VAL A 577 -33.76 15.97 -18.68
CA VAL A 577 -33.10 16.15 -19.97
C VAL A 577 -31.75 16.83 -19.76
N PHE A 578 -30.69 16.25 -20.33
CA PHE A 578 -29.33 16.78 -20.20
C PHE A 578 -29.09 17.91 -21.21
N ARG A 579 -28.35 18.94 -20.78
CA ARG A 579 -27.86 20.01 -21.67
C ARG A 579 -26.74 19.42 -22.52
N HIS A 580 -26.85 19.53 -23.83
CA HIS A 580 -25.91 18.90 -24.76
C HIS A 580 -25.23 19.94 -25.65
N ALA A 581 -23.90 19.88 -25.70
CA ALA A 581 -23.09 20.64 -26.64
C ALA A 581 -22.28 19.67 -27.50
N ALA A 582 -22.52 19.69 -28.80
CA ALA A 582 -21.75 18.90 -29.76
C ALA A 582 -20.52 19.67 -30.23
N LEU A 583 -19.35 19.04 -30.14
CA LEU A 583 -18.08 19.54 -30.64
C LEU A 583 -17.66 18.73 -31.87
N GLY A 584 -17.82 19.32 -33.04
CA GLY A 584 -17.42 18.75 -34.32
C GLY A 584 -15.98 19.11 -34.72
N ASP A 585 -15.64 18.75 -35.96
CA ASP A 585 -14.40 19.15 -36.59
C ASP A 585 -14.40 20.65 -36.91
N LEU A 586 -13.21 21.26 -37.02
CA LEU A 586 -13.08 22.65 -37.47
C LEU A 586 -13.40 22.78 -38.96
N SER A 587 -13.96 23.92 -39.35
CA SER A 587 -14.08 24.26 -40.78
C SER A 587 -12.68 24.44 -41.40
N PRO A 588 -12.53 24.16 -42.71
CA PRO A 588 -11.22 24.21 -43.37
C PRO A 588 -10.52 25.57 -43.23
N ASP A 589 -11.28 26.67 -43.28
CA ASP A 589 -10.74 28.02 -43.11
C ASP A 589 -10.14 28.26 -41.71
N VAL A 590 -10.79 27.71 -40.67
CA VAL A 590 -10.34 27.84 -39.28
C VAL A 590 -9.16 26.92 -39.01
N ALA A 591 -9.21 25.71 -39.56
CA ALA A 591 -8.09 24.77 -39.53
C ALA A 591 -6.83 25.36 -40.18
N LYS A 592 -6.98 26.04 -41.32
CA LYS A 592 -5.87 26.74 -42.01
C LYS A 592 -5.26 27.82 -41.13
N LYS A 593 -6.10 28.70 -40.58
CA LYS A 593 -5.65 29.77 -39.66
C LYS A 593 -4.95 29.19 -38.43
N PHE A 594 -5.45 28.09 -37.88
CA PHE A 594 -4.81 27.41 -36.76
C PHE A 594 -3.40 26.92 -37.11
N VAL A 595 -3.24 26.21 -38.24
CA VAL A 595 -1.92 25.74 -38.67
C VAL A 595 -0.96 26.90 -38.94
N ILE A 596 -1.41 27.95 -39.64
CA ILE A 596 -0.60 29.15 -39.91
C ILE A 596 -0.16 29.82 -38.61
N SER A 597 -1.09 30.04 -37.67
CA SER A 597 -0.76 30.67 -36.38
C SER A 597 0.29 29.88 -35.60
N ARG A 598 0.31 28.55 -35.72
CA ARG A 598 1.27 27.69 -35.04
C ARG A 598 2.65 27.68 -35.69
N LEU A 599 2.72 27.98 -36.99
CA LEU A 599 3.97 28.20 -37.73
C LEU A 599 4.55 29.58 -37.39
N GLU A 600 3.71 30.62 -37.34
CA GLU A 600 4.12 31.99 -37.01
C GLU A 600 4.63 32.14 -35.55
N GLU A 601 4.01 31.43 -34.59
CA GLU A 601 4.50 31.37 -33.20
C GLU A 601 5.94 30.84 -33.11
N ASP A 602 6.28 29.87 -33.96
CA ASP A 602 7.60 29.23 -33.98
C ASP A 602 8.68 30.17 -34.55
N GLU A 603 8.36 30.91 -35.61
CA GLU A 603 9.24 31.95 -36.15
C GLU A 603 9.51 33.04 -35.11
N LEU A 604 8.48 33.44 -34.35
CA LEU A 604 8.64 34.39 -33.25
C LEU A 604 9.49 33.83 -32.09
N GLU A 605 9.41 32.54 -31.80
CA GLU A 605 10.25 31.88 -30.80
C GLU A 605 11.71 31.78 -31.25
N LYS A 606 11.99 31.36 -32.48
CA LYS A 606 13.34 31.34 -33.06
C LYS A 606 13.99 32.73 -33.07
N VAL A 607 13.23 33.77 -33.45
CA VAL A 607 13.71 35.16 -33.39
C VAL A 607 13.99 35.61 -31.95
N ARG A 608 13.19 35.17 -30.97
CA ARG A 608 13.41 35.45 -29.53
C ARG A 608 14.60 34.70 -28.94
N GLU A 609 14.92 33.51 -29.44
CA GLU A 609 16.11 32.76 -29.04
C GLU A 609 17.38 33.40 -29.63
N HIS A 610 17.38 33.71 -30.93
CA HIS A 610 18.50 34.41 -31.57
C HIS A 610 18.78 35.79 -30.99
N SER A 611 17.76 36.51 -30.49
CA SER A 611 17.95 37.81 -29.82
C SER A 611 18.41 37.71 -28.37
N LYS A 612 18.28 36.55 -27.71
CA LYS A 612 18.87 36.31 -26.38
C LYS A 612 20.34 35.89 -26.47
N ASP A 613 20.71 35.13 -27.50
CA ASP A 613 22.10 34.72 -27.75
C ASP A 613 22.96 35.92 -28.21
N ALA A 614 22.37 36.90 -28.88
CA ALA A 614 23.05 38.14 -29.29
C ALA A 614 23.48 39.07 -28.13
N HIS A 615 23.10 38.80 -26.88
CA HIS A 615 23.60 39.53 -25.71
C HIS A 615 24.89 38.95 -25.11
N GLN A 616 25.45 37.89 -25.71
CA GLN A 616 26.75 37.31 -25.33
C GLN A 616 27.66 37.04 -26.53
N GLU A 617 27.78 37.96 -27.49
CA GLU A 617 29.01 38.14 -28.28
C GLU A 617 28.89 39.37 -29.19
N GLY A 618 29.94 40.18 -29.22
CA GLY A 618 30.01 41.42 -29.99
C GLY A 618 30.02 41.19 -31.50
N GLU A 619 29.49 42.18 -32.21
CA GLU A 619 29.68 42.51 -33.64
C GLU A 619 30.20 41.40 -34.57
N GLY A 620 29.27 40.72 -35.22
CA GLY A 620 29.52 39.89 -36.40
C GLY A 620 28.35 39.93 -37.35
N LYS A 621 28.47 40.70 -38.44
CA LYS A 621 27.56 40.74 -39.58
C LYS A 621 27.40 39.33 -40.17
N ASN A 622 26.32 38.64 -39.85
CA ASN A 622 25.83 37.51 -40.64
C ASN A 622 24.40 37.83 -41.08
N THR A 623 24.28 38.07 -42.38
CA THR A 623 23.02 38.10 -43.14
C THR A 623 22.23 36.84 -42.81
N ALA A 624 21.11 36.99 -42.11
CA ALA A 624 20.15 35.92 -41.93
C ALA A 624 19.60 35.55 -43.32
N GLU A 625 19.93 34.35 -43.80
CA GLU A 625 19.26 33.76 -44.95
C GLU A 625 17.76 33.62 -44.60
N PRO A 626 16.83 34.00 -45.50
CA PRO A 626 15.42 33.79 -45.27
C PRO A 626 15.14 32.28 -45.28
N GLU A 627 14.88 31.69 -44.12
CA GLU A 627 14.37 30.32 -44.01
C GLU A 627 13.15 30.21 -44.95
N ILE A 628 13.19 29.19 -45.82
CA ILE A 628 12.23 28.93 -46.88
C ILE A 628 10.84 28.84 -46.25
N LYS A 629 9.98 29.84 -46.49
CA LYS A 629 8.56 29.76 -46.12
C LYS A 629 8.01 28.46 -46.71
N PRO A 630 7.39 27.58 -45.90
CA PRO A 630 6.76 26.38 -46.45
C PRO A 630 5.75 26.84 -47.51
N ASP A 631 5.74 26.17 -48.66
CA ASP A 631 4.79 26.49 -49.73
C ASP A 631 3.36 26.24 -49.21
N LEU A 632 2.68 27.33 -48.80
CA LEU A 632 1.35 27.27 -48.21
C LEU A 632 0.25 27.07 -49.27
N SER A 633 0.61 27.02 -50.56
CA SER A 633 -0.37 26.83 -51.64
C SER A 633 -1.04 25.45 -51.58
N GLU A 634 -0.32 24.43 -51.11
CA GLU A 634 -0.82 23.05 -50.99
C GLU A 634 -1.55 22.77 -49.67
N LEU A 635 -1.52 23.73 -48.73
CA LEU A 635 -2.07 23.55 -47.39
C LEU A 635 -3.59 23.32 -47.41
N ASP A 636 -4.30 23.96 -48.34
CA ASP A 636 -5.76 23.84 -48.44
C ASP A 636 -6.17 22.41 -48.88
N ALA A 637 -5.44 21.83 -49.82
CA ALA A 637 -5.66 20.45 -50.26
C ALA A 637 -5.30 19.45 -49.14
N ALA A 638 -4.20 19.71 -48.43
CA ALA A 638 -3.77 18.90 -47.28
C ALA A 638 -4.82 18.90 -46.15
N ILE A 639 -5.39 20.07 -45.82
CA ILE A 639 -6.44 20.20 -44.81
C ILE A 639 -7.75 19.55 -45.27
N GLY A 640 -8.08 19.64 -46.56
CA GLY A 640 -9.26 18.96 -47.12
C GLY A 640 -9.24 17.45 -46.91
N ILE A 641 -8.06 16.82 -47.02
CA ILE A 641 -7.88 15.37 -46.81
C ILE A 641 -7.80 15.02 -45.32
N LEU A 642 -7.05 15.80 -44.55
CA LEU A 642 -6.81 15.53 -43.13
C LEU A 642 -8.07 15.76 -42.28
N GLY A 643 -8.84 16.78 -42.62
CA GLY A 643 -9.99 17.26 -41.87
C GLY A 643 -9.63 18.26 -40.77
N GLY A 644 -10.65 18.66 -40.00
CA GLY A 644 -10.56 19.73 -39.01
C GLY A 644 -10.27 19.29 -37.57
N ARG A 645 -9.78 18.06 -37.34
CA ARG A 645 -9.48 17.58 -35.98
C ARG A 645 -8.22 18.25 -35.43
N LEU A 646 -8.32 18.81 -34.23
CA LEU A 646 -7.23 19.58 -33.62
C LEU A 646 -5.96 18.74 -33.45
N THR A 647 -6.06 17.49 -32.99
CA THR A 647 -4.88 16.62 -32.83
C THR A 647 -4.18 16.31 -34.16
N ASP A 648 -4.96 16.15 -35.22
CA ASP A 648 -4.41 15.82 -36.54
C ASP A 648 -3.77 17.08 -37.16
N LEU A 649 -4.41 18.26 -36.99
CA LEU A 649 -3.85 19.56 -37.39
C LEU A 649 -2.57 19.93 -36.61
N GLU A 650 -2.50 19.62 -35.31
CA GLU A 650 -1.27 19.79 -34.52
C GLU A 650 -0.13 18.89 -35.02
N ASN A 651 -0.45 17.65 -35.39
CA ASN A 651 0.52 16.73 -35.98
C ASN A 651 1.02 17.24 -37.34
N LEU A 652 0.12 17.80 -38.17
CA LEU A 652 0.48 18.44 -39.43
C LEU A 652 1.37 19.66 -39.19
N ALA A 653 0.97 20.57 -38.29
CA ALA A 653 1.76 21.76 -37.96
C ALA A 653 3.16 21.38 -37.47
N ARG A 654 3.28 20.36 -36.61
CA ARG A 654 4.57 19.85 -36.13
C ARG A 654 5.45 19.29 -37.26
N ARG A 655 4.87 18.62 -38.25
CA ARG A 655 5.60 18.09 -39.41
C ARG A 655 6.06 19.19 -40.37
N LEU A 656 5.22 20.20 -40.57
CA LEU A 656 5.57 21.40 -41.34
C LEU A 656 6.72 22.19 -40.68
N LYS A 657 6.73 22.28 -39.33
CA LYS A 657 7.87 22.82 -38.58
C LYS A 657 9.18 22.06 -38.86
N GLY A 658 9.10 20.75 -39.09
CA GLY A 658 10.22 19.90 -39.49
C GLY A 658 10.68 20.09 -40.94
N SER A 659 10.28 21.16 -41.63
CA SER A 659 10.57 21.46 -43.05
C SER A 659 10.01 20.45 -44.07
N GLN A 660 9.00 19.65 -43.70
CA GLN A 660 8.31 18.78 -44.65
C GLN A 660 7.30 19.57 -45.50
N SER A 661 7.10 19.20 -46.76
CA SER A 661 6.01 19.77 -47.57
C SER A 661 4.63 19.31 -47.07
N PRO A 662 3.57 20.11 -47.22
CA PRO A 662 2.22 19.76 -46.76
C PRO A 662 1.71 18.42 -47.33
N GLN A 663 1.92 18.17 -48.62
CA GLN A 663 1.51 16.91 -49.25
C GLN A 663 2.25 15.70 -48.67
N ARG A 664 3.58 15.81 -48.52
CA ARG A 664 4.39 14.71 -47.98
C ARG A 664 4.04 14.41 -46.52
N ALA A 665 3.80 15.45 -45.73
CA ALA A 665 3.38 15.32 -44.35
C ALA A 665 2.02 14.60 -44.24
N VAL A 666 1.06 14.92 -45.10
CA VAL A 666 -0.25 14.25 -45.15
C VAL A 666 -0.13 12.80 -45.60
N GLU A 667 0.67 12.52 -46.64
CA GLU A 667 0.92 11.15 -47.11
C GLU A 667 1.49 10.28 -45.98
N ASP A 668 2.49 10.77 -45.24
CA ASP A 668 3.05 10.06 -44.10
C ASP A 668 2.04 9.85 -42.95
N ILE A 669 1.17 10.84 -42.71
CA ILE A 669 0.09 10.73 -41.73
C ILE A 669 -0.93 9.66 -42.16
N ILE A 670 -1.26 9.58 -43.45
CA ILE A 670 -2.15 8.56 -44.01
C ILE A 670 -1.50 7.18 -43.90
N ASN A 671 -0.21 7.05 -44.23
CA ASN A 671 0.56 5.81 -44.12
C ASN A 671 0.58 5.29 -42.66
N GLN A 672 0.77 6.20 -41.71
CA GLN A 672 0.71 5.88 -40.29
C GLN A 672 -0.69 5.41 -39.90
N SER A 673 -1.73 6.12 -40.32
CA SER A 673 -3.13 5.77 -40.02
C SER A 673 -3.53 4.43 -40.62
N ALA A 674 -3.12 4.13 -41.86
CA ALA A 674 -3.31 2.83 -42.49
C ALA A 674 -2.62 1.71 -41.70
N THR A 675 -1.40 1.94 -41.22
CA THR A 675 -0.66 1.00 -40.37
C THR A 675 -1.36 0.76 -39.02
N GLU A 676 -1.90 1.82 -38.42
CA GLU A 676 -2.69 1.75 -37.18
C GLU A 676 -3.98 0.94 -37.41
N ILE A 677 -4.69 1.16 -38.52
CA ILE A 677 -5.87 0.38 -38.89
C ILE A 677 -5.50 -1.10 -39.02
N VAL A 678 -4.43 -1.44 -39.72
CA VAL A 678 -4.02 -2.85 -39.89
C VAL A 678 -3.68 -3.49 -38.54
N LYS A 679 -2.94 -2.79 -37.68
CA LYS A 679 -2.58 -3.29 -36.34
C LYS A 679 -3.80 -3.50 -35.45
N MET A 680 -4.70 -2.52 -35.42
CA MET A 680 -5.86 -2.51 -34.51
C MET A 680 -6.97 -3.44 -34.99
N TYR A 681 -7.23 -3.49 -36.30
CA TYR A 681 -8.38 -4.20 -36.85
C TYR A 681 -8.07 -5.59 -37.41
N PHE A 682 -6.87 -5.83 -37.94
CA PHE A 682 -6.54 -7.07 -38.65
C PHE A 682 -5.46 -7.94 -37.97
N LEU A 683 -4.46 -7.32 -37.33
CA LEU A 683 -3.33 -8.04 -36.72
C LEU A 683 -3.45 -8.22 -35.20
N GLY A 684 -4.41 -7.57 -34.54
CA GLY A 684 -4.70 -7.80 -33.13
C GLY A 684 -5.02 -9.28 -32.89
N GLY A 685 -4.10 -9.99 -32.25
CA GLY A 685 -4.20 -11.43 -32.01
C GLY A 685 -5.48 -11.83 -31.27
N LYS A 686 -5.83 -13.11 -31.38
CA LYS A 686 -7.07 -13.73 -30.89
C LYS A 686 -7.46 -13.44 -29.42
N ASP A 687 -6.58 -12.84 -28.60
CA ASP A 687 -6.76 -12.72 -27.14
C ASP A 687 -6.44 -11.32 -26.55
N THR A 688 -6.45 -10.22 -27.33
CA THR A 688 -6.07 -8.88 -26.78
C THR A 688 -7.21 -7.89 -26.58
N ILE A 689 -8.40 -8.16 -27.13
CA ILE A 689 -9.60 -7.36 -26.88
C ILE A 689 -10.63 -8.30 -26.25
N GLU A 690 -10.53 -8.53 -24.94
CA GLU A 690 -11.62 -9.12 -24.16
C GLU A 690 -12.89 -8.30 -24.48
N GLY A 691 -13.96 -8.95 -24.99
CA GLY A 691 -15.22 -8.28 -25.34
C GLY A 691 -15.34 -7.72 -26.77
N LYS A 692 -14.52 -8.13 -27.73
CA LYS A 692 -14.68 -7.75 -29.16
C LYS A 692 -16.04 -8.20 -29.73
N LYS A 693 -16.91 -7.23 -30.05
CA LYS A 693 -18.28 -7.46 -30.58
C LYS A 693 -18.39 -7.52 -32.11
N TRP A 694 -17.27 -7.45 -32.83
CA TRP A 694 -17.23 -7.37 -34.30
C TRP A 694 -16.15 -8.30 -34.88
N SER A 695 -16.38 -8.79 -36.11
CA SER A 695 -15.44 -9.66 -36.82
C SER A 695 -14.47 -8.87 -37.72
N THR A 696 -13.32 -9.48 -38.03
CA THR A 696 -12.32 -8.86 -38.94
C THR A 696 -12.87 -8.66 -40.36
N GLU A 697 -13.74 -9.55 -40.77
CA GLU A 697 -14.43 -9.59 -42.05
C GLU A 697 -15.48 -8.48 -42.16
N GLN A 698 -16.22 -8.21 -41.08
CA GLN A 698 -17.15 -7.07 -40.98
C GLN A 698 -16.41 -5.73 -41.10
N ALA A 699 -15.27 -5.59 -40.42
CA ALA A 699 -14.43 -4.41 -40.54
C ALA A 699 -13.88 -4.25 -41.97
N TRP A 700 -13.42 -5.33 -42.60
CA TRP A 700 -12.93 -5.32 -43.98
C TRP A 700 -14.03 -4.95 -44.99
N TYR A 701 -15.24 -5.48 -44.82
CA TYR A 701 -16.39 -5.13 -45.65
C TYR A 701 -16.66 -3.62 -45.64
N LEU A 702 -16.67 -3.01 -44.46
CA LEU A 702 -16.86 -1.56 -44.31
C LEU A 702 -15.72 -0.77 -44.93
N ILE A 703 -14.47 -1.17 -44.73
CA ILE A 703 -13.30 -0.49 -45.32
C ILE A 703 -13.39 -0.51 -46.86
N ARG A 704 -13.75 -1.66 -47.44
CA ARG A 704 -13.93 -1.80 -48.89
C ARG A 704 -15.08 -0.94 -49.41
N ALA A 705 -16.21 -0.94 -48.71
CA ALA A 705 -17.38 -0.17 -49.10
C ALA A 705 -17.19 1.35 -48.93
N LEU A 706 -16.54 1.80 -47.85
CA LEU A 706 -16.26 3.21 -47.54
C LEU A 706 -15.10 3.81 -48.37
N ALA A 707 -14.21 2.99 -48.90
CA ALA A 707 -13.23 3.45 -49.88
C ALA A 707 -13.87 3.74 -51.24
N SER A 708 -14.92 2.98 -51.60
CA SER A 708 -15.62 3.12 -52.89
C SER A 708 -16.74 4.16 -52.84
N HIS A 709 -17.37 4.33 -51.68
CA HIS A 709 -18.47 5.24 -51.44
C HIS A 709 -18.18 6.08 -50.20
N ASP A 710 -18.41 7.39 -50.28
CA ASP A 710 -18.16 8.31 -49.16
C ASP A 710 -19.07 8.05 -47.93
N THR A 711 -20.32 7.62 -48.19
CA THR A 711 -21.31 7.31 -47.16
C THR A 711 -22.02 6.01 -47.47
N LEU A 712 -22.32 5.21 -46.44
CA LEU A 712 -23.15 4.00 -46.55
C LEU A 712 -24.47 4.18 -45.80
N ARG A 713 -25.52 3.49 -46.23
CA ARG A 713 -26.81 3.48 -45.54
C ARG A 713 -26.79 2.45 -44.42
N TYR A 714 -27.20 2.86 -43.22
CA TYR A 714 -27.12 2.01 -42.02
C TYR A 714 -27.84 0.67 -42.18
N ASN A 715 -29.10 0.69 -42.63
CA ASN A 715 -29.90 -0.52 -42.82
C ASN A 715 -29.40 -1.42 -43.96
N GLU A 716 -28.77 -0.83 -45.00
CA GLU A 716 -28.23 -1.61 -46.11
C GLU A 716 -27.04 -2.46 -45.66
N VAL A 717 -26.19 -1.89 -44.80
CA VAL A 717 -25.08 -2.62 -44.19
C VAL A 717 -25.59 -3.71 -43.24
N LEU A 718 -26.62 -3.44 -42.44
CA LEU A 718 -27.20 -4.47 -41.55
C LEU A 718 -27.81 -5.65 -42.30
N LEU A 719 -28.35 -5.41 -43.50
CA LEU A 719 -28.94 -6.45 -44.35
C LEU A 719 -27.91 -7.25 -45.14
N SER A 720 -26.63 -6.85 -45.14
CA SER A 720 -25.59 -7.61 -45.85
C SER A 720 -25.35 -8.95 -45.16
N ASP A 721 -25.04 -9.99 -45.95
CA ASP A 721 -24.79 -11.34 -45.43
C ASP A 721 -23.67 -11.37 -44.37
N THR A 722 -22.71 -10.44 -44.47
CA THR A 722 -21.61 -10.24 -43.51
C THR A 722 -22.05 -9.75 -42.12
N PHE A 723 -23.12 -8.95 -42.03
CA PHE A 723 -23.64 -8.42 -40.76
C PHE A 723 -24.87 -9.19 -40.27
N ALA A 724 -25.76 -9.61 -41.16
CA ALA A 724 -26.99 -10.33 -40.81
C ALA A 724 -26.73 -11.77 -40.34
N SER A 725 -25.69 -12.43 -40.86
CA SER A 725 -25.45 -13.86 -40.66
C SER A 725 -24.01 -14.21 -40.26
N SER A 726 -23.28 -13.29 -39.62
CA SER A 726 -21.88 -13.54 -39.25
C SER A 726 -21.72 -14.83 -38.45
N THR A 727 -20.66 -15.57 -38.77
CA THR A 727 -20.38 -16.87 -38.14
C THR A 727 -19.41 -16.77 -36.95
N THR A 728 -18.90 -15.57 -36.68
CA THR A 728 -17.89 -15.32 -35.65
C THR A 728 -18.53 -15.25 -34.25
N PRO A 729 -18.05 -16.01 -33.25
CA PRO A 729 -18.53 -15.91 -31.87
C PRO A 729 -18.38 -14.49 -31.33
N GLY A 730 -19.47 -13.88 -30.84
CA GLY A 730 -19.48 -12.51 -30.31
C GLY A 730 -19.86 -11.41 -31.31
N ALA A 731 -19.93 -11.72 -32.62
CA ALA A 731 -20.27 -10.76 -33.68
C ALA A 731 -21.57 -11.10 -34.45
N ALA A 732 -22.42 -11.97 -33.87
CA ALA A 732 -23.66 -12.42 -34.50
C ALA A 732 -24.72 -11.31 -34.61
N ASN A 733 -24.68 -10.31 -33.71
CA ASN A 733 -25.62 -9.18 -33.72
C ASN A 733 -25.00 -8.00 -34.49
N GLY A 734 -25.46 -7.78 -35.72
CA GLY A 734 -24.93 -6.73 -36.62
C GLY A 734 -24.95 -5.32 -36.03
N GLU A 735 -26.01 -4.95 -35.29
CA GLU A 735 -26.11 -3.63 -34.63
C GLU A 735 -25.01 -3.44 -33.58
N SER A 736 -24.77 -4.46 -32.75
CA SER A 736 -23.71 -4.43 -31.73
C SER A 736 -22.30 -4.41 -32.32
N ALA A 737 -22.14 -4.99 -33.53
CA ALA A 737 -20.90 -4.93 -34.27
C ALA A 737 -20.64 -3.52 -34.81
N LEU A 738 -21.66 -2.86 -35.37
CA LEU A 738 -21.57 -1.47 -35.81
C LEU A 738 -21.28 -0.53 -34.64
N GLU A 739 -22.00 -0.67 -33.52
CA GLU A 739 -21.68 0.09 -32.29
C GLU A 739 -20.23 -0.16 -31.84
N GLY A 740 -19.77 -1.42 -31.84
CA GLY A 740 -18.41 -1.78 -31.48
C GLY A 740 -17.34 -1.17 -32.41
N LEU A 741 -17.64 -1.03 -33.70
CA LEU A 741 -16.75 -0.41 -34.69
C LEU A 741 -16.79 1.13 -34.63
N THR A 742 -17.92 1.71 -34.24
CA THR A 742 -18.00 3.15 -33.91
C THR A 742 -17.17 3.48 -32.69
N ASN A 743 -17.25 2.67 -31.63
CA ASN A 743 -16.45 2.84 -30.42
C ASN A 743 -14.94 2.66 -30.64
N ALA A 744 -14.58 1.87 -31.65
CA ALA A 744 -13.20 1.69 -32.05
C ALA A 744 -12.67 2.90 -32.87
N ASP A 745 -13.53 3.86 -33.22
CA ASP A 745 -13.29 4.99 -34.14
C ASP A 745 -13.04 4.57 -35.60
N LEU A 746 -13.39 3.35 -36.05
CA LEU A 746 -13.25 2.98 -37.47
C LEU A 746 -14.27 3.74 -38.34
N ILE A 747 -15.49 3.84 -37.83
CA ILE A 747 -16.64 4.43 -38.49
C ILE A 747 -17.37 5.41 -37.57
N THR A 748 -18.12 6.34 -38.14
CA THR A 748 -19.07 7.19 -37.42
C THR A 748 -20.48 6.91 -37.94
N VAL A 749 -21.44 6.82 -37.03
CA VAL A 749 -22.86 6.65 -37.38
C VAL A 749 -23.58 7.97 -37.14
N GLU A 750 -24.09 8.55 -38.22
CA GLU A 750 -24.88 9.77 -38.14
C GLU A 750 -26.35 9.41 -37.88
N THR A 751 -26.94 10.16 -36.94
CA THR A 751 -28.36 10.00 -36.58
C THR A 751 -29.15 11.18 -37.11
N TYR A 752 -30.35 10.90 -37.62
CA TYR A 752 -31.30 11.91 -38.09
C TYR A 752 -32.61 11.69 -37.36
N ASN A 753 -33.10 12.70 -36.63
CA ASN A 753 -34.30 12.59 -35.78
C ASN A 753 -34.24 11.41 -34.80
N GLY A 754 -33.07 11.16 -34.21
CA GLY A 754 -32.86 10.09 -33.22
C GLY A 754 -32.74 8.66 -33.78
N ARG A 755 -32.79 8.46 -35.11
CA ARG A 755 -32.53 7.16 -35.75
C ARG A 755 -31.19 7.13 -36.50
N PRO A 756 -30.41 6.04 -36.42
CA PRO A 756 -29.24 5.84 -37.29
C PRO A 756 -29.63 5.86 -38.78
N GLN A 757 -28.90 6.62 -39.61
CA GLN A 757 -29.20 6.74 -41.03
C GLN A 757 -27.99 6.42 -41.92
N THR A 758 -26.88 7.11 -41.70
CA THR A 758 -25.68 7.05 -42.55
C THR A 758 -24.46 6.63 -41.75
N ILE A 759 -23.57 5.88 -42.40
CA ILE A 759 -22.27 5.47 -41.88
C ILE A 759 -21.20 6.18 -42.69
N ARG A 760 -20.25 6.82 -41.99
CA ARG A 760 -19.08 7.49 -42.55
C ARG A 760 -17.78 6.90 -41.99
N PRO A 761 -16.63 7.15 -42.63
CA PRO A 761 -15.34 6.88 -42.02
C PRO A 761 -15.22 7.58 -40.66
N GLY A 762 -14.53 6.97 -39.71
CA GLY A 762 -14.42 7.51 -38.36
C GLY A 762 -13.66 8.84 -38.32
N LYS A 763 -12.64 8.98 -39.17
CA LYS A 763 -11.92 10.23 -39.43
C LYS A 763 -12.00 10.59 -40.92
N PRO A 764 -11.97 11.88 -41.30
CA PRO A 764 -11.96 12.29 -42.71
C PRO A 764 -10.82 11.63 -43.51
N MET A 765 -9.61 11.63 -42.95
CA MET A 765 -8.42 10.99 -43.51
C MET A 765 -8.52 9.46 -43.69
N TYR A 766 -9.45 8.77 -43.01
CA TYR A 766 -9.58 7.32 -43.12
C TYR A 766 -10.07 6.87 -44.48
N GLN A 767 -10.80 7.71 -45.21
CA GLN A 767 -11.17 7.40 -46.59
C GLN A 767 -9.92 7.21 -47.46
N ALA A 768 -8.96 8.14 -47.38
CA ALA A 768 -7.69 8.04 -48.08
C ALA A 768 -6.87 6.83 -47.60
N ALA A 769 -6.86 6.57 -46.29
CA ALA A 769 -6.20 5.39 -45.73
C ALA A 769 -6.84 4.07 -46.23
N PHE A 770 -8.17 3.99 -46.34
CA PHE A 770 -8.87 2.82 -46.84
C PHE A 770 -8.55 2.56 -48.32
N SER A 771 -8.50 3.61 -49.14
CA SER A 771 -8.05 3.50 -50.53
C SER A 771 -6.63 2.97 -50.62
N MET A 772 -5.70 3.50 -49.80
CA MET A 772 -4.33 3.00 -49.73
C MET A 772 -4.25 1.51 -49.32
N LEU A 773 -5.08 1.08 -48.36
CA LEU A 773 -5.15 -0.34 -47.95
C LEU A 773 -5.69 -1.26 -49.05
N LEU A 774 -6.54 -0.75 -49.94
CA LEU A 774 -7.05 -1.51 -51.10
C LEU A 774 -6.04 -1.59 -52.25
N GLU A 775 -5.07 -0.68 -52.31
CA GLU A 775 -3.96 -0.73 -53.27
C GLU A 775 -2.94 -1.83 -52.94
N ASP A 776 -2.78 -2.16 -51.65
CA ASP A 776 -1.99 -3.31 -51.23
C ASP A 776 -2.63 -4.63 -51.70
N ARG A 777 -2.08 -5.18 -52.78
CA ARG A 777 -2.56 -6.41 -53.41
C ARG A 777 -2.52 -7.61 -52.47
N VAL A 778 -1.53 -7.71 -51.58
CA VAL A 778 -1.35 -8.86 -50.69
C VAL A 778 -2.36 -8.79 -49.56
N LEU A 779 -2.47 -7.63 -48.91
CA LEU A 779 -3.44 -7.42 -47.85
C LEU A 779 -4.88 -7.61 -48.36
N LYS A 780 -5.21 -6.97 -49.50
CA LYS A 780 -6.51 -7.10 -50.14
C LYS A 780 -6.85 -8.55 -50.46
N ALA A 781 -5.94 -9.28 -51.12
CA ALA A 781 -6.19 -10.68 -51.46
C ALA A 781 -6.36 -11.57 -50.22
N LYS A 782 -5.62 -11.30 -49.14
CA LYS A 782 -5.73 -12.04 -47.88
C LYS A 782 -7.07 -11.79 -47.20
N MET A 783 -7.52 -10.54 -47.15
CA MET A 783 -8.77 -10.16 -46.47
C MET A 783 -10.01 -10.53 -47.30
N ASP A 784 -10.00 -10.33 -48.61
CA ASP A 784 -11.07 -10.79 -49.51
C ASP A 784 -11.22 -12.31 -49.44
N LEU A 785 -10.12 -13.05 -49.36
CA LEU A 785 -10.16 -14.51 -49.16
C LEU A 785 -10.81 -14.88 -47.83
N ALA A 786 -10.52 -14.15 -46.74
CA ALA A 786 -11.14 -14.39 -45.44
C ALA A 786 -12.64 -14.12 -45.48
N LEU A 787 -13.06 -12.99 -46.05
CA LEU A 787 -14.46 -12.60 -46.22
C LEU A 787 -15.24 -13.62 -47.08
N LEU A 788 -14.70 -14.03 -48.23
CA LEU A 788 -15.33 -15.04 -49.09
C LEU A 788 -15.46 -16.41 -48.40
N LYS A 789 -14.48 -16.80 -47.57
CA LYS A 789 -14.58 -18.01 -46.76
C LYS A 789 -15.69 -17.92 -45.71
N GLU A 790 -15.88 -16.74 -45.10
CA GLU A 790 -16.99 -16.54 -44.15
C GLU A 790 -18.33 -16.63 -44.89
N LEU A 791 -18.49 -15.91 -46.00
CA LEU A 791 -19.71 -15.98 -46.83
C LEU A 791 -20.00 -17.42 -47.30
N GLY A 792 -18.98 -18.16 -47.70
CA GLY A 792 -19.13 -19.59 -48.04
C GLY A 792 -19.64 -20.44 -46.87
N LYS A 793 -19.21 -20.14 -45.63
CA LYS A 793 -19.74 -20.80 -44.42
C LYS A 793 -21.19 -20.41 -44.13
N VAL A 794 -21.57 -19.15 -44.38
CA VAL A 794 -22.95 -18.67 -44.22
C VAL A 794 -23.86 -19.45 -45.16
N GLU A 795 -23.51 -19.49 -46.45
CA GLU A 795 -24.29 -20.22 -47.46
C GLU A 795 -24.31 -21.73 -47.17
N ALA A 796 -23.20 -22.33 -46.73
CA ALA A 796 -23.18 -23.76 -46.34
C ALA A 796 -24.16 -24.07 -45.18
N LYS A 797 -24.28 -23.17 -44.19
CA LYS A 797 -25.30 -23.31 -43.13
C LYS A 797 -26.73 -23.17 -43.66
N THR A 798 -26.95 -22.35 -44.69
CA THR A 798 -28.27 -22.27 -45.32
C THR A 798 -28.61 -23.57 -46.06
N ILE A 799 -27.63 -24.19 -46.72
CA ILE A 799 -27.79 -25.50 -47.36
C ILE A 799 -28.11 -26.57 -46.32
N GLU A 800 -27.37 -26.66 -45.21
CA GLU A 800 -27.62 -27.62 -44.13
C GLU A 800 -29.05 -27.50 -43.56
N LYS A 801 -29.56 -26.27 -43.40
CA LYS A 801 -30.94 -26.02 -42.99
C LYS A 801 -31.97 -26.47 -44.02
N VAL A 802 -31.69 -26.23 -45.30
CA VAL A 802 -32.58 -26.65 -46.40
C VAL A 802 -32.58 -28.18 -46.53
N GLU A 803 -31.42 -28.83 -46.43
CA GLU A 803 -31.28 -30.29 -46.49
C GLU A 803 -31.96 -30.98 -45.31
N SER A 804 -31.82 -30.44 -44.10
CA SER A 804 -32.53 -30.97 -42.92
C SER A 804 -34.05 -30.83 -43.04
N GLU A 805 -34.55 -29.70 -43.56
CA GLU A 805 -35.99 -29.53 -43.82
C GLU A 805 -36.49 -30.47 -44.93
N LEU A 806 -35.72 -30.62 -46.02
CA LEU A 806 -36.03 -31.57 -47.09
C LEU A 806 -36.02 -33.03 -46.60
N ALA A 807 -35.10 -33.39 -45.71
CA ALA A 807 -35.05 -34.70 -45.08
C ALA A 807 -36.30 -34.96 -44.21
N LEU A 808 -36.76 -33.96 -43.45
CA LEU A 808 -38.00 -34.04 -42.68
C LEU A 808 -39.22 -34.22 -43.60
N LEU A 809 -39.34 -33.44 -44.66
CA LEU A 809 -40.42 -33.58 -45.65
C LEU A 809 -40.35 -34.91 -46.42
N GLY A 810 -39.14 -35.45 -46.63
CA GLY A 810 -38.90 -36.76 -47.21
C GLY A 810 -39.27 -37.92 -46.30
N SER A 811 -39.25 -37.74 -44.98
CA SER A 811 -39.60 -38.77 -43.99
C SER A 811 -41.12 -39.02 -43.87
N LEU A 812 -41.95 -38.19 -44.49
CA LEU A 812 -43.40 -38.32 -44.45
C LEU A 812 -43.87 -39.49 -45.35
N PRO A 813 -44.70 -40.43 -44.84
CA PRO A 813 -45.08 -41.64 -45.58
C PRO A 813 -45.96 -41.37 -46.81
N LYS A 814 -46.60 -40.20 -46.87
CA LYS A 814 -47.36 -39.74 -48.05
C LYS A 814 -47.25 -38.21 -48.12
N GLN A 815 -46.56 -37.70 -49.13
CA GLN A 815 -46.39 -36.25 -49.31
C GLN A 815 -47.69 -35.64 -49.85
N PRO A 816 -48.38 -34.78 -49.07
CA PRO A 816 -49.59 -34.12 -49.54
C PRO A 816 -49.26 -33.13 -50.67
N ALA A 817 -50.20 -32.87 -51.59
CA ALA A 817 -49.95 -31.96 -52.73
C ALA A 817 -49.51 -30.55 -52.27
N GLN A 818 -49.94 -30.13 -51.08
CA GLN A 818 -49.58 -28.87 -50.44
C GLN A 818 -48.08 -28.75 -50.13
N THR A 819 -47.37 -29.85 -49.86
CA THR A 819 -45.91 -29.80 -49.61
C THR A 819 -45.07 -29.62 -50.87
N GLY A 820 -45.62 -29.89 -52.06
CA GLY A 820 -44.89 -29.76 -53.33
C GLY A 820 -44.38 -28.34 -53.59
N THR A 821 -45.18 -27.32 -53.25
CA THR A 821 -44.78 -25.91 -53.37
C THR A 821 -43.59 -25.57 -52.47
N ARG A 822 -43.58 -26.08 -51.23
CA ARG A 822 -42.49 -25.90 -50.28
C ARG A 822 -41.22 -26.61 -50.72
N VAL A 823 -41.34 -27.83 -51.26
CA VAL A 823 -40.20 -28.59 -51.79
C VAL A 823 -39.56 -27.85 -52.97
N SER A 824 -40.35 -27.33 -53.91
CA SER A 824 -39.82 -26.53 -55.03
C SER A 824 -39.05 -25.30 -54.51
N TYR A 825 -39.64 -24.55 -53.58
CA TYR A 825 -38.98 -23.38 -52.97
C TYR A 825 -37.64 -23.75 -52.31
N LEU A 826 -37.59 -24.86 -51.59
CA LEU A 826 -36.37 -25.33 -50.92
C LEU A 826 -35.30 -25.76 -51.94
N LEU A 827 -35.68 -26.45 -53.02
CA LEU A 827 -34.76 -26.82 -54.09
C LEU A 827 -34.19 -25.60 -54.82
N ASP A 828 -35.04 -24.61 -55.16
CA ASP A 828 -34.61 -23.35 -55.79
C ASP A 828 -33.63 -22.58 -54.89
N LYS A 829 -33.91 -22.57 -53.58
CA LYS A 829 -33.03 -21.95 -52.58
C LYS A 829 -31.69 -22.67 -52.46
N LEU A 830 -31.70 -24.02 -52.42
CA LEU A 830 -30.48 -24.84 -52.40
C LEU A 830 -29.62 -24.57 -53.64
N GLN A 831 -30.23 -24.57 -54.82
CA GLN A 831 -29.53 -24.28 -56.07
C GLN A 831 -28.90 -22.88 -56.05
N SER A 832 -29.64 -21.87 -55.58
CA SER A 832 -29.16 -20.49 -55.49
C SER A 832 -27.94 -20.37 -54.57
N SER A 833 -27.98 -20.99 -53.39
CA SER A 833 -26.84 -21.02 -52.45
C SER A 833 -25.64 -21.79 -53.02
N GLN A 834 -25.86 -22.91 -53.70
CA GLN A 834 -24.79 -23.69 -54.34
C GLN A 834 -24.08 -22.91 -55.46
N VAL A 835 -24.83 -22.14 -56.26
CA VAL A 835 -24.27 -21.27 -57.30
C VAL A 835 -23.36 -20.21 -56.67
N LYS A 836 -23.77 -19.57 -55.57
CA LYS A 836 -22.94 -18.59 -54.84
C LYS A 836 -21.66 -19.23 -54.30
N ILE A 837 -21.74 -20.39 -53.65
CA ILE A 837 -20.54 -21.11 -53.15
C ILE A 837 -19.57 -21.39 -54.30
N THR A 838 -20.08 -21.86 -55.44
CA THR A 838 -19.24 -22.14 -56.62
C THR A 838 -18.56 -20.87 -57.15
N GLN A 839 -19.24 -19.72 -57.10
CA GLN A 839 -18.65 -18.42 -57.45
C GLN A 839 -17.55 -18.02 -56.45
N TYR A 840 -17.82 -18.11 -55.15
CA TYR A 840 -16.84 -17.81 -54.10
C TYR A 840 -15.61 -18.72 -54.19
N GLU A 841 -15.77 -20.01 -54.49
CA GLU A 841 -14.64 -20.93 -54.67
C GLU A 841 -13.75 -20.57 -55.86
N LYS A 842 -14.35 -20.15 -56.98
CA LYS A 842 -13.61 -19.65 -58.15
C LYS A 842 -12.80 -18.41 -57.80
N GLU A 843 -13.41 -17.45 -57.11
CA GLU A 843 -12.72 -16.23 -56.68
C GLU A 843 -11.61 -16.53 -55.65
N ILE A 844 -11.87 -17.42 -54.68
CA ILE A 844 -10.86 -17.88 -53.71
C ILE A 844 -9.68 -18.54 -54.44
N ALA A 845 -9.90 -19.30 -55.51
CA ALA A 845 -8.83 -19.90 -56.29
C ALA A 845 -7.92 -18.84 -56.94
N VAL A 846 -8.51 -17.79 -57.51
CA VAL A 846 -7.78 -16.65 -58.09
C VAL A 846 -6.99 -15.91 -57.00
N LEU A 847 -7.61 -15.59 -55.87
CA LEU A 847 -6.93 -14.89 -54.77
C LEU A 847 -5.77 -15.71 -54.16
N LYS A 848 -5.91 -17.03 -54.09
CA LYS A 848 -4.82 -17.93 -53.68
C LYS A 848 -3.63 -17.88 -54.65
N GLN A 849 -3.86 -17.69 -55.95
CA GLN A 849 -2.78 -17.53 -56.93
C GLN A 849 -2.05 -16.19 -56.71
N VAL A 850 -2.79 -15.11 -56.48
CA VAL A 850 -2.22 -13.78 -56.17
C VAL A 850 -1.32 -13.85 -54.93
N LEU A 851 -1.76 -14.55 -53.88
CA LEU A 851 -0.97 -14.71 -52.65
C LEU A 851 0.27 -15.60 -52.82
N LYS A 852 0.26 -16.55 -53.77
CA LYS A 852 1.42 -17.39 -54.09
C LYS A 852 2.47 -16.66 -54.94
N HIS A 853 2.06 -15.67 -55.74
CA HIS A 853 2.95 -14.95 -56.65
C HIS A 853 3.58 -13.69 -56.08
N ASN A 854 2.94 -13.01 -55.13
CA ASN A 854 3.38 -11.72 -54.59
C ASN A 854 4.06 -11.84 -53.22
N TYR A 855 4.82 -12.92 -52.98
CA TYR A 855 5.56 -13.14 -51.73
C TYR A 855 7.05 -13.24 -51.96
#